data_AF-A0A345Y110-F1
#
_entry.id   AF-A0A345Y110-F1
#
_cell.length_a   1.000
_cell.length_b   1.000
_cell.length_c   1.000
_cell.angle_alpha   90.00
_cell.angle_beta   90.00
_cell.angle_gamma   90.00
#
_symmetry.space_group_name_H-M   'P 1'
#
loop_
_entity.id
_entity.type
_entity.pdbx_description
1 polymer ?
#
loop_
_entity_poly.entity_id
_entity_poly.type
_entity_poly.pdbx_seq_one_letter_code
_entity_poly.pdbx_strand_id
1 'polypeptide(L)'
;MQRSKHRRAHRRHRRAAVLLTVLATAAAGVSLVPGQPAAAAEIPVGSGSYSDTRPAGTSGPVDSTDRPVTPQVTERMAGQPVPTNDWWSSLVFKRYPDKPYSQPMYGHPLSYQAVNGGLEIGYPTEPAVVGEGRQYEFAHKADLTLGVAGLDSPDTKADGWSDWTVSPYWSDGSRTLRATIGHGSPYVYAEATGGAAEINAGAAPEVFADEGSVLGVTVGGHHYGLFAPGGSDWTVSGTKISAELADAGYYSVAVLPGPEALEEYRTYAYSFVTGSKVDWDYDAAAGRLNATYTLETEAREGEQTGTLQALYRHQWQHTSDELTGHEYVSPRGTMKVRAGGSFTTSQDVTGVLPALPETGGVDKGQLAAYVNEVADSPDPFNGATDTYWTGKAFGRLAQLVPLAEQAGATGARDKLLAAVKERLEEWLTAGGASEFSYDGDWKTLTGYPASYGSDKELNDHHFHYSYYVMAAAVVARYDPAWAADSAWGGMVKELIADAANPARGDARYPFLRGFDVYAGHSWASGHQGFAAGNNQESSSESVNLSAAMIMWGAATGDTSVRDLGVYLLTTESETIRQYWFDGDQEVFPEGFGHQTLGMVWSNGGAYSTWWTANPEEIHGINVLPVTGGSLHLARDKAAIDRNLAEMERENGGPAQEWREILWEFRALSDPAAAKQAYDADPREYEPEAGESWAHIHHWINTLATTGAPDTSVTADSPTAAVFAKGDTRTYAAHNYGDSEQTVTFSDGHTLTVPPKSSASDTG
;
A
#
# COMPACT_ATOMS: atom_id res chain seq x y z
N MET A 1 51.23 -10.33 25.17
CA MET A 1 52.24 -10.50 26.23
C MET A 1 53.64 -10.56 25.61
N GLN A 2 54.54 -9.62 25.93
CA GLN A 2 56.00 -9.55 25.60
C GLN A 2 56.47 -9.65 24.12
N ARG A 3 57.75 -9.29 23.88
CA ARG A 3 58.39 -9.04 22.55
C ARG A 3 59.56 -10.00 22.26
N SER A 4 59.80 -10.31 20.97
CA SER A 4 61.07 -10.88 20.42
C SER A 4 61.17 -10.52 18.92
N LYS A 5 62.15 -9.76 18.39
CA LYS A 5 63.54 -10.12 17.95
C LYS A 5 63.58 -11.16 16.79
N HIS A 6 64.42 -11.07 15.74
CA HIS A 6 65.33 -10.01 15.23
C HIS A 6 65.91 -10.32 13.81
N ARG A 7 66.05 -9.29 12.95
CA ARG A 7 67.19 -8.95 12.02
C ARG A 7 67.80 -9.92 10.95
N ARG A 8 68.18 -9.28 9.81
CA ARG A 8 69.14 -9.66 8.72
C ARG A 8 68.68 -10.72 7.71
N ALA A 9 68.81 -10.64 6.36
CA ALA A 9 69.45 -9.76 5.35
C ALA A 9 70.86 -10.14 4.82
N HIS A 10 70.97 -10.44 3.51
CA HIS A 10 72.06 -10.18 2.52
C HIS A 10 71.55 -10.65 1.11
N ARG A 11 71.56 -9.87 0.02
CA ARG A 11 72.64 -9.60 -1.00
C ARG A 11 73.24 -10.88 -1.65
N ARG A 12 73.57 -10.96 -2.96
CA ARG A 12 73.30 -10.20 -4.22
C ARG A 12 74.15 -10.83 -5.36
N HIS A 13 73.81 -10.60 -6.66
CA HIS A 13 74.68 -10.45 -7.88
C HIS A 13 74.25 -11.27 -9.13
N ARG A 14 73.93 -10.61 -10.28
CA ARG A 14 74.77 -10.20 -11.48
C ARG A 14 75.19 -11.39 -12.35
N ARG A 15 75.26 -11.36 -13.70
CA ARG A 15 75.30 -10.32 -14.78
C ARG A 15 74.51 -10.89 -16.01
N ALA A 16 74.33 -10.34 -17.23
CA ALA A 16 74.67 -9.12 -18.01
C ALA A 16 73.54 -8.93 -19.08
N ALA A 17 73.25 -7.82 -19.78
CA ALA A 17 73.94 -6.58 -20.19
C ALA A 17 74.62 -6.57 -21.59
N VAL A 18 73.91 -6.04 -22.60
CA VAL A 18 74.41 -5.46 -23.88
C VAL A 18 73.57 -4.20 -24.18
N LEU A 19 74.14 -3.19 -24.86
CA LEU A 19 73.49 -1.92 -25.22
C LEU A 19 73.18 -1.84 -26.72
N LEU A 20 72.22 -0.98 -27.09
CA LEU A 20 72.40 0.02 -28.15
C LEU A 20 71.40 1.17 -27.99
N THR A 21 71.79 2.37 -28.43
CA THR A 21 71.04 3.63 -28.17
C THR A 21 71.01 4.50 -29.43
N VAL A 22 69.83 4.95 -29.85
CA VAL A 22 69.64 6.02 -30.84
C VAL A 22 68.44 6.89 -30.40
N LEU A 23 68.54 8.21 -30.57
CA LEU A 23 67.46 9.16 -30.32
C LEU A 23 66.65 9.39 -31.60
N ALA A 24 65.33 9.56 -31.47
CA ALA A 24 64.57 10.60 -32.19
C ALA A 24 63.18 10.79 -31.58
N THR A 25 62.65 12.01 -31.64
CA THR A 25 61.29 12.38 -31.24
C THR A 25 60.25 12.06 -32.32
N ALA A 26 59.11 11.52 -31.91
CA ALA A 26 57.84 11.68 -32.63
C ALA A 26 56.72 11.87 -31.60
N ALA A 27 55.99 12.98 -31.67
CA ALA A 27 54.82 13.22 -30.84
C ALA A 27 53.58 12.66 -31.57
N ALA A 28 53.00 11.60 -31.03
CA ALA A 28 51.65 11.18 -31.35
C ALA A 28 50.78 11.51 -30.13
N GLY A 29 49.79 12.40 -30.32
CA GLY A 29 48.86 12.73 -29.25
C GLY A 29 47.97 11.51 -28.96
N VAL A 30 48.09 10.94 -27.76
CA VAL A 30 47.03 10.08 -27.23
C VAL A 30 45.88 11.02 -26.87
N SER A 31 44.95 11.18 -27.80
CA SER A 31 43.65 11.76 -27.48
C SER A 31 43.05 10.94 -26.35
N LEU A 32 42.82 11.57 -25.20
CA LEU A 32 41.90 11.04 -24.20
C LEU A 32 40.51 11.07 -24.82
N VAL A 33 40.15 9.99 -25.51
CA VAL A 33 38.77 9.71 -25.89
C VAL A 33 37.98 9.72 -24.59
N PRO A 34 36.95 10.58 -24.43
CA PRO A 34 36.05 10.49 -23.30
C PRO A 34 35.51 9.06 -23.27
N GLY A 35 35.56 8.41 -22.11
CA GLY A 35 34.98 7.07 -21.99
C GLY A 35 33.55 7.12 -22.50
N GLN A 36 33.18 6.19 -23.40
CA GLN A 36 31.77 6.01 -23.71
C GLN A 36 31.03 5.79 -22.39
N PRO A 37 29.81 6.32 -22.21
CA PRO A 37 28.99 5.89 -21.09
C PRO A 37 28.91 4.37 -21.12
N ALA A 38 28.92 3.73 -19.94
CA ALA A 38 28.66 2.31 -19.87
C ALA A 38 27.31 2.05 -20.53
N ALA A 39 27.22 1.02 -21.38
CA ALA A 39 25.92 0.53 -21.81
C ALA A 39 25.17 0.02 -20.58
N ALA A 40 23.84 0.18 -20.56
CA ALA A 40 22.97 -0.42 -19.55
C ALA A 40 23.30 -1.91 -19.41
N ALA A 41 23.40 -2.40 -18.19
CA ALA A 41 23.51 -3.83 -17.95
C ALA A 41 22.10 -4.43 -17.92
N GLU A 42 21.80 -5.25 -18.92
CA GLU A 42 20.68 -6.19 -18.87
C GLU A 42 20.95 -7.19 -17.73
N ILE A 43 20.13 -7.16 -16.68
CA ILE A 43 20.22 -8.08 -15.54
C ILE A 43 19.26 -9.24 -15.80
N PRO A 44 19.75 -10.47 -16.08
CA PRO A 44 18.91 -11.60 -16.44
C PRO A 44 18.20 -12.19 -15.22
N VAL A 45 16.90 -12.43 -15.35
CA VAL A 45 16.02 -13.02 -14.33
C VAL A 45 15.20 -14.14 -14.99
N GLY A 46 15.67 -15.38 -14.85
CA GLY A 46 15.09 -16.53 -15.53
C GLY A 46 15.33 -16.46 -17.04
N SER A 47 14.26 -16.31 -17.81
CA SER A 47 14.29 -16.07 -19.26
C SER A 47 14.04 -14.59 -19.64
N GLY A 48 13.63 -13.76 -18.69
CA GLY A 48 13.46 -12.31 -18.86
C GLY A 48 14.65 -11.51 -18.30
N SER A 49 14.51 -10.18 -18.26
CA SER A 49 15.53 -9.27 -17.73
C SER A 49 14.98 -7.88 -17.39
N TYR A 50 15.71 -7.14 -16.56
CA TYR A 50 15.52 -5.71 -16.34
C TYR A 50 16.81 -4.93 -16.59
N SER A 51 16.71 -3.65 -16.96
CA SER A 51 17.87 -2.77 -17.15
C SER A 51 18.34 -2.14 -15.83
N ASP A 52 19.66 -2.10 -15.56
CA ASP A 52 20.24 -1.34 -14.43
C ASP A 52 20.28 0.19 -14.62
N THR A 53 19.91 0.64 -15.82
CA THR A 53 19.98 2.02 -16.28
C THR A 53 18.72 2.31 -17.09
N ARG A 54 18.00 3.40 -16.78
CA ARG A 54 16.76 3.81 -17.47
C ARG A 54 16.96 4.03 -18.99
N PRO A 55 15.93 3.78 -19.82
CA PRO A 55 15.95 4.09 -21.25
C PRO A 55 16.26 5.56 -21.57
N ALA A 56 16.89 5.79 -22.72
CA ALA A 56 17.41 7.09 -23.09
C ALA A 56 16.31 8.12 -23.36
N GLY A 57 16.15 9.08 -22.45
CA GLY A 57 15.19 10.19 -22.56
C GLY A 57 14.02 10.12 -21.57
N THR A 58 13.92 9.07 -20.76
CA THR A 58 12.96 9.02 -19.65
C THR A 58 13.51 9.68 -18.38
N SER A 59 12.66 9.85 -17.36
CA SER A 59 13.05 10.37 -16.05
C SER A 59 13.10 9.24 -15.02
N GLY A 60 13.72 9.51 -13.88
CA GLY A 60 13.45 8.79 -12.63
C GLY A 60 12.85 9.76 -11.61
N PRO A 61 12.89 9.45 -10.31
CA PRO A 61 12.32 10.31 -9.27
C PRO A 61 12.87 11.73 -9.27
N VAL A 62 11.99 12.73 -9.31
CA VAL A 62 12.33 14.17 -9.42
C VAL A 62 11.49 15.06 -8.50
N ASP A 63 12.08 16.19 -8.10
CA ASP A 63 11.34 17.29 -7.48
C ASP A 63 10.40 17.99 -8.47
N SER A 64 9.55 18.88 -7.95
CA SER A 64 8.60 19.70 -8.73
C SER A 64 9.25 20.73 -9.67
N THR A 65 10.57 20.66 -9.88
CA THR A 65 11.35 21.40 -10.88
C THR A 65 12.14 20.48 -11.83
N ASP A 66 11.73 19.21 -11.96
CA ASP A 66 12.35 18.16 -12.79
C ASP A 66 13.82 17.86 -12.45
N ARG A 67 14.26 18.12 -11.21
CA ARG A 67 15.63 17.81 -10.76
C ARG A 67 15.64 16.46 -10.03
N PRO A 68 16.58 15.54 -10.34
CA PRO A 68 16.65 14.24 -9.67
C PRO A 68 16.77 14.36 -8.14
N VAL A 69 16.04 13.51 -7.44
CA VAL A 69 16.09 13.37 -5.97
C VAL A 69 16.56 11.98 -5.57
N THR A 70 17.10 11.86 -4.36
CA THR A 70 17.50 10.60 -3.72
C THR A 70 16.93 10.54 -2.29
N PRO A 71 16.81 9.35 -1.66
CA PRO A 71 16.27 9.23 -0.31
C PRO A 71 16.97 10.10 0.74
N GLN A 72 16.23 11.00 1.39
CA GLN A 72 16.76 11.86 2.44
C GLN A 72 16.85 11.13 3.80
N VAL A 73 17.87 10.27 3.91
CA VAL A 73 18.15 9.41 5.07
C VAL A 73 19.48 9.78 5.75
N THR A 74 19.69 9.34 6.99
CA THR A 74 21.00 9.49 7.68
C THR A 74 22.04 8.51 7.14
N GLU A 75 23.34 8.73 7.45
CA GLU A 75 24.43 7.82 7.05
C GLU A 75 24.20 6.37 7.55
N ARG A 76 23.50 6.21 8.68
CA ARG A 76 23.08 4.91 9.25
C ARG A 76 22.18 4.11 8.30
N MET A 77 21.31 4.79 7.57
CA MET A 77 20.29 4.19 6.69
C MET A 77 20.62 4.33 5.20
N ALA A 78 21.81 4.84 4.87
CA ALA A 78 22.24 5.06 3.49
C ALA A 78 22.24 3.75 2.68
N GLY A 79 21.57 3.76 1.53
CA GLY A 79 21.49 2.63 0.60
C GLY A 79 20.57 1.48 1.04
N GLN A 80 19.84 1.60 2.15
CA GLN A 80 18.76 0.67 2.50
C GLN A 80 17.54 0.92 1.59
N PRO A 81 16.73 -0.10 1.25
CA PRO A 81 15.42 0.10 0.64
C PRO A 81 14.50 0.86 1.58
N VAL A 82 14.19 2.11 1.21
CA VAL A 82 13.31 3.00 1.98
C VAL A 82 11.87 2.81 1.52
N PRO A 83 10.89 2.79 2.43
CA PRO A 83 9.48 2.95 2.08
C PRO A 83 9.24 4.28 1.34
N THR A 84 8.68 4.15 0.16
CA THR A 84 7.91 5.17 -0.55
C THR A 84 6.43 4.79 -0.39
N ASN A 85 5.49 5.63 -0.84
CA ASN A 85 4.06 5.25 -0.82
C ASN A 85 3.53 5.00 0.63
N ASP A 86 3.94 5.85 1.56
CA ASP A 86 3.71 5.70 3.00
C ASP A 86 3.21 7.04 3.60
N TRP A 87 2.62 7.04 4.80
CA TRP A 87 2.07 8.23 5.48
C TRP A 87 3.13 9.27 5.87
N TRP A 88 4.41 8.88 5.82
CA TRP A 88 5.58 9.70 6.17
C TRP A 88 6.57 9.94 5.03
N SER A 89 6.29 9.50 3.79
CA SER A 89 7.29 9.51 2.70
C SER A 89 7.87 10.90 2.37
N SER A 90 7.21 12.01 2.73
CA SER A 90 7.77 13.35 2.56
C SER A 90 9.00 13.65 3.43
N LEU A 91 9.30 12.82 4.45
CA LEU A 91 10.60 12.85 5.14
C LEU A 91 11.76 12.47 4.22
N VAL A 92 11.54 11.54 3.28
CA VAL A 92 12.60 10.96 2.44
C VAL A 92 12.52 11.41 0.97
N PHE A 93 11.34 11.73 0.45
CA PHE A 93 11.14 12.26 -0.91
C PHE A 93 10.86 13.77 -0.85
N LYS A 94 11.85 14.59 -1.26
CA LYS A 94 11.71 16.06 -1.28
C LYS A 94 11.08 16.55 -2.57
N ARG A 95 9.76 16.44 -2.64
CA ARG A 95 8.95 16.91 -3.78
C ARG A 95 9.06 18.42 -4.04
N TYR A 96 9.38 19.23 -3.03
CA TYR A 96 9.53 20.68 -3.16
C TYR A 96 10.97 21.14 -2.80
N PRO A 97 11.68 21.85 -3.70
CA PRO A 97 13.08 22.16 -3.52
C PRO A 97 13.38 23.21 -2.43
N ASP A 98 12.35 23.94 -1.96
CA ASP A 98 12.41 24.89 -0.85
C ASP A 98 11.96 24.28 0.49
N LYS A 99 11.58 23.00 0.52
CA LYS A 99 11.11 22.27 1.72
C LYS A 99 12.06 21.12 2.08
N PRO A 100 13.17 21.38 2.80
CA PRO A 100 14.11 20.33 3.23
C PRO A 100 13.58 19.48 4.41
N TYR A 101 12.41 19.82 4.96
CA TYR A 101 11.71 19.10 6.04
C TYR A 101 10.53 18.28 5.46
N SER A 102 9.54 17.88 6.26
CA SER A 102 8.38 17.12 5.77
C SER A 102 7.22 18.02 5.32
N GLN A 103 6.23 17.41 4.65
CA GLN A 103 4.84 17.90 4.69
C GLN A 103 4.17 17.43 5.99
N PRO A 104 2.93 17.83 6.28
CA PRO A 104 2.11 17.17 7.30
C PRO A 104 2.04 15.65 7.11
N MET A 105 2.24 14.89 8.18
CA MET A 105 2.20 13.43 8.27
C MET A 105 1.18 13.04 9.35
N TYR A 106 0.44 11.95 9.16
CA TYR A 106 -0.79 11.69 9.93
C TYR A 106 -0.81 10.30 10.58
N GLY A 107 0.07 10.08 11.56
CA GLY A 107 0.18 8.82 12.29
C GLY A 107 -0.79 8.72 13.48
N HIS A 108 -2.11 8.82 13.23
CA HIS A 108 -3.14 9.09 14.25
C HIS A 108 -3.03 8.30 15.57
N PRO A 109 -3.39 8.90 16.73
CA PRO A 109 -4.17 10.14 16.89
C PRO A 109 -3.38 11.43 16.59
N LEU A 110 -2.05 11.37 16.63
CA LEU A 110 -1.21 12.53 16.35
C LEU A 110 -1.04 12.79 14.85
N SER A 111 -1.01 14.08 14.51
CA SER A 111 -0.48 14.60 13.24
C SER A 111 0.83 15.33 13.52
N TYR A 112 1.73 15.33 12.55
CA TYR A 112 3.13 15.74 12.71
C TYR A 112 3.61 16.58 11.52
N GLN A 113 4.50 17.55 11.75
CA GLN A 113 5.27 18.19 10.68
C GLN A 113 6.70 18.51 11.14
N ALA A 114 7.71 18.11 10.36
CA ALA A 114 9.08 18.46 10.65
C ALA A 114 9.40 19.90 10.22
N VAL A 115 10.14 20.63 11.07
CA VAL A 115 10.60 22.01 10.87
C VAL A 115 12.06 22.15 11.32
N ASN A 116 12.69 23.31 11.11
CA ASN A 116 14.11 23.53 11.46
C ASN A 116 14.44 23.30 12.95
N GLY A 117 13.52 23.71 13.84
CA GLY A 117 13.67 23.58 15.29
C GLY A 117 13.32 22.21 15.89
N GLY A 118 12.79 21.28 15.09
CA GLY A 118 12.33 19.97 15.55
C GLY A 118 11.00 19.53 14.93
N LEU A 119 10.11 18.95 15.73
CA LEU A 119 8.87 18.31 15.29
C LEU A 119 7.63 19.04 15.81
N GLU A 120 6.85 19.64 14.92
CA GLU A 120 5.48 20.06 15.22
C GLU A 120 4.58 18.83 15.40
N ILE A 121 3.76 18.84 16.44
CA ILE A 121 2.75 17.82 16.72
C ILE A 121 1.42 18.50 17.04
N GLY A 122 0.32 17.83 16.71
CA GLY A 122 -1.03 18.28 17.07
C GLY A 122 -2.08 17.20 16.87
N TYR A 123 -3.20 17.34 17.56
CA TYR A 123 -4.31 16.39 17.57
C TYR A 123 -5.56 17.05 16.99
N PRO A 124 -5.72 17.13 15.65
CA PRO A 124 -6.87 17.78 15.04
C PRO A 124 -8.14 16.94 15.28
N THR A 125 -9.04 17.46 16.11
CA THR A 125 -10.29 16.81 16.53
C THR A 125 -11.54 17.36 15.83
N GLU A 126 -11.47 18.56 15.25
CA GLU A 126 -12.57 19.22 14.55
C GLU A 126 -12.42 19.02 13.02
N PRO A 127 -13.39 18.39 12.34
CA PRO A 127 -13.39 18.27 10.88
C PRO A 127 -13.80 19.59 10.21
N ALA A 128 -13.08 19.97 9.16
CA ALA A 128 -13.47 21.02 8.23
C ALA A 128 -14.04 20.39 6.94
N VAL A 129 -15.24 20.80 6.55
CA VAL A 129 -15.83 20.45 5.24
C VAL A 129 -15.47 21.55 4.23
N VAL A 130 -14.73 21.16 3.19
CA VAL A 130 -14.11 22.04 2.19
C VAL A 130 -14.46 21.58 0.76
N GLY A 131 -13.87 22.18 -0.27
CA GLY A 131 -14.08 21.74 -1.66
C GLY A 131 -15.54 21.83 -2.16
N GLU A 132 -16.26 22.88 -1.75
CA GLU A 132 -17.72 23.05 -1.98
C GLU A 132 -18.61 21.98 -1.31
N GLY A 133 -18.09 21.21 -0.35
CA GLY A 133 -18.77 20.08 0.28
C GLY A 133 -18.17 18.72 -0.08
N ARG A 134 -17.31 18.66 -1.11
CA ARG A 134 -16.74 17.43 -1.65
C ARG A 134 -15.54 16.88 -0.87
N GLN A 135 -15.04 17.54 0.17
CA GLN A 135 -13.96 17.01 0.99
C GLN A 135 -14.22 17.28 2.47
N TYR A 136 -13.89 16.33 3.34
CA TYR A 136 -13.72 16.57 4.78
C TYR A 136 -12.24 16.39 5.15
N GLU A 137 -11.74 17.23 6.07
CA GLU A 137 -10.36 17.12 6.55
C GLU A 137 -10.18 17.53 8.03
N PHE A 138 -9.28 16.82 8.71
CA PHE A 138 -8.75 17.15 10.03
C PHE A 138 -7.31 17.67 9.83
N ALA A 139 -7.18 18.88 9.26
CA ALA A 139 -5.90 19.43 8.83
C ALA A 139 -4.90 19.62 9.98
N HIS A 140 -3.62 19.31 9.73
CA HIS A 140 -2.55 19.48 10.72
C HIS A 140 -2.45 20.93 11.22
N LYS A 141 -2.28 21.05 12.54
CA LYS A 141 -2.12 22.30 13.27
C LYS A 141 -1.21 22.02 14.46
N ALA A 142 -0.07 22.70 14.52
CA ALA A 142 0.87 22.56 15.62
C ALA A 142 0.28 23.06 16.95
N ASP A 143 0.04 22.14 17.89
CA ASP A 143 -0.21 22.49 19.30
C ASP A 143 1.13 22.63 20.04
N LEU A 144 2.12 21.76 19.75
CA LEU A 144 3.44 21.76 20.36
C LEU A 144 4.53 21.54 19.29
N THR A 145 5.61 22.30 19.31
CA THR A 145 6.84 22.03 18.54
C THR A 145 7.91 21.47 19.48
N LEU A 146 8.19 20.17 19.39
CA LEU A 146 9.18 19.43 20.18
C LEU A 146 10.58 19.66 19.62
N GLY A 147 11.48 20.24 20.42
CA GLY A 147 12.83 20.61 20.02
C GLY A 147 13.89 20.47 21.10
N VAL A 148 15.06 21.02 20.82
CA VAL A 148 16.21 21.17 21.73
C VAL A 148 16.61 22.64 21.74
N ALA A 149 17.03 23.17 22.89
CA ALA A 149 17.21 24.61 23.10
C ALA A 149 17.98 25.33 21.97
N GLY A 150 17.25 26.11 21.18
CA GLY A 150 17.76 26.88 20.03
C GLY A 150 18.29 26.08 18.83
N LEU A 151 17.93 24.79 18.69
CA LEU A 151 18.22 23.94 17.52
C LEU A 151 17.78 24.63 16.23
N ASP A 152 18.63 24.60 15.20
CA ASP A 152 18.35 25.18 13.88
C ASP A 152 18.92 24.26 12.79
N SER A 153 18.26 23.12 12.60
CA SER A 153 18.66 22.09 11.63
C SER A 153 18.33 22.54 10.21
N PRO A 154 19.25 22.42 9.23
CA PRO A 154 19.00 22.83 7.84
C PRO A 154 18.07 21.85 7.09
N ASP A 155 17.87 20.65 7.62
CA ASP A 155 17.03 19.58 7.06
C ASP A 155 16.50 18.63 8.15
N THR A 156 15.64 17.68 7.76
CA THR A 156 15.24 16.51 8.58
C THR A 156 15.38 15.24 7.76
N LYS A 157 15.99 14.19 8.34
CA LYS A 157 16.26 12.90 7.67
C LYS A 157 15.55 11.76 8.40
N ALA A 158 15.31 10.62 7.73
CA ALA A 158 14.96 9.39 8.43
C ALA A 158 16.24 8.67 8.95
N ASP A 159 16.29 8.36 10.25
CA ASP A 159 17.37 7.60 10.90
C ASP A 159 17.02 6.12 11.14
N GLY A 160 15.78 5.74 10.87
CA GLY A 160 15.29 4.38 10.97
C GLY A 160 13.79 4.32 10.77
N TRP A 161 13.29 3.14 10.46
CA TRP A 161 11.88 2.83 10.31
C TRP A 161 11.64 1.34 10.56
N SER A 162 10.39 1.00 10.78
CA SER A 162 9.83 -0.35 10.70
C SER A 162 8.33 -0.23 10.39
N ASP A 163 7.59 -1.33 10.42
CA ASP A 163 6.30 -1.52 9.74
C ASP A 163 5.27 -0.36 9.75
N TRP A 164 5.14 0.40 10.85
CA TRP A 164 4.30 1.60 10.91
C TRP A 164 4.90 2.70 11.80
N THR A 165 6.22 2.64 12.05
CA THR A 165 6.97 3.58 12.89
C THR A 165 8.21 4.10 12.17
N VAL A 166 8.48 5.39 12.30
CA VAL A 166 9.64 6.07 11.72
C VAL A 166 10.35 6.91 12.78
N SER A 167 11.67 7.06 12.63
CA SER A 167 12.49 7.96 13.44
C SER A 167 13.05 9.13 12.63
N PRO A 168 12.36 10.28 12.60
CA PRO A 168 12.89 11.53 12.05
C PRO A 168 14.07 12.06 12.88
N TYR A 169 15.04 12.70 12.22
CA TYR A 169 16.30 13.14 12.79
C TYR A 169 16.72 14.54 12.28
N TRP A 170 17.21 15.36 13.20
CA TRP A 170 17.68 16.74 12.99
C TRP A 170 19.10 16.89 13.54
N SER A 171 19.94 17.69 12.88
CA SER A 171 21.21 18.15 13.45
C SER A 171 21.73 19.44 12.83
N ASP A 172 22.18 20.37 13.68
CA ASP A 172 22.92 21.57 13.30
C ASP A 172 24.45 21.42 13.49
N GLY A 173 24.93 20.21 13.76
CA GLY A 173 26.33 19.90 14.05
C GLY A 173 26.80 20.21 15.48
N SER A 174 25.96 20.84 16.31
CA SER A 174 26.20 21.07 17.76
C SER A 174 25.14 20.40 18.65
N ARG A 175 23.92 20.27 18.13
CA ARG A 175 22.74 19.63 18.74
C ARG A 175 22.18 18.57 17.81
N THR A 176 21.40 17.65 18.40
CA THR A 176 20.62 16.65 17.66
C THR A 176 19.26 16.47 18.30
N LEU A 177 18.25 16.20 17.48
CA LEU A 177 16.99 15.60 17.91
C LEU A 177 16.77 14.34 17.08
N ARG A 178 16.29 13.27 17.72
CA ARG A 178 15.79 12.05 17.09
C ARG A 178 14.44 11.74 17.73
N ALA A 179 13.38 11.72 16.94
CA ALA A 179 12.07 11.30 17.42
C ALA A 179 11.83 9.82 17.07
N THR A 180 10.86 9.18 17.73
CA THR A 180 10.12 8.03 17.19
C THR A 180 8.63 8.38 17.19
N ILE A 181 8.00 8.20 16.03
CA ILE A 181 6.57 8.43 15.77
C ILE A 181 6.00 7.24 14.98
N GLY A 182 4.69 7.05 15.00
CA GLY A 182 4.04 5.96 14.26
C GLY A 182 2.54 5.89 14.46
N HIS A 183 1.86 5.19 13.54
CA HIS A 183 0.42 4.96 13.64
C HIS A 183 0.03 4.30 14.96
N GLY A 184 -1.11 4.74 15.52
CA GLY A 184 -1.64 4.25 16.78
C GLY A 184 -0.83 4.65 18.02
N SER A 185 0.25 5.42 17.88
CA SER A 185 1.02 5.92 19.02
C SER A 185 0.46 7.26 19.51
N PRO A 186 -0.11 7.34 20.72
CA PRO A 186 -0.39 8.62 21.34
C PRO A 186 0.89 9.31 21.87
N TYR A 187 2.03 8.61 21.84
CA TYR A 187 3.34 9.12 22.27
C TYR A 187 4.20 9.60 21.10
N VAL A 188 5.01 10.62 21.37
CA VAL A 188 6.29 10.88 20.71
C VAL A 188 7.40 10.65 21.72
N TYR A 189 8.33 9.77 21.37
CA TYR A 189 9.54 9.52 22.14
C TYR A 189 10.69 10.32 21.51
N ALA A 190 11.49 11.03 22.30
CA ALA A 190 12.53 11.92 21.81
C ALA A 190 13.89 11.65 22.49
N GLU A 191 14.94 11.58 21.68
CA GLU A 191 16.34 11.44 22.10
C GLU A 191 17.09 12.68 21.59
N ALA A 192 17.81 13.37 22.49
CA ALA A 192 18.25 14.75 22.30
C ALA A 192 19.68 14.98 22.84
N THR A 193 20.49 15.76 22.12
CA THR A 193 21.85 16.12 22.55
C THR A 193 22.16 17.60 22.30
N GLY A 194 23.10 18.14 23.07
CA GLY A 194 23.65 19.49 22.91
C GLY A 194 22.85 20.61 23.59
N GLY A 195 21.76 20.30 24.29
CA GLY A 195 20.97 21.28 25.07
C GLY A 195 19.79 20.65 25.83
N ALA A 196 19.11 21.48 26.61
CA ALA A 196 17.84 21.14 27.25
C ALA A 196 16.72 20.83 26.22
N ALA A 197 15.70 20.08 26.64
CA ALA A 197 14.45 20.00 25.89
C ALA A 197 13.80 21.40 25.81
N GLU A 198 13.33 21.77 24.64
CA GLU A 198 12.62 23.02 24.40
C GLU A 198 11.40 22.74 23.53
N ILE A 199 10.22 22.80 24.16
CA ILE A 199 8.93 22.60 23.51
C ILE A 199 8.26 23.97 23.40
N ASN A 200 7.89 24.38 22.19
CA ASN A 200 7.19 25.64 21.95
C ASN A 200 5.70 25.36 21.70
N ALA A 201 4.82 25.84 22.56
CA ALA A 201 3.38 25.67 22.42
C ALA A 201 2.76 26.72 21.49
N GLY A 202 1.82 26.31 20.62
CA GLY A 202 1.11 27.20 19.68
C GLY A 202 0.20 28.22 20.37
N ALA A 203 -0.15 27.98 21.64
CA ALA A 203 -0.80 28.91 22.55
C ALA A 203 -0.16 28.80 23.95
N ALA A 204 -0.41 29.77 24.84
CA ALA A 204 0.08 29.67 26.21
C ALA A 204 -0.59 28.46 26.92
N PRO A 205 0.19 27.50 27.46
CA PRO A 205 -0.35 26.28 28.05
C PRO A 205 -1.07 26.56 29.38
N GLU A 206 -2.21 25.91 29.59
CA GLU A 206 -2.81 25.77 30.92
C GLU A 206 -2.20 24.54 31.61
N VAL A 207 -1.42 24.75 32.67
CA VAL A 207 -0.83 23.66 33.46
C VAL A 207 -1.88 23.10 34.41
N PHE A 208 -2.29 21.84 34.21
CA PHE A 208 -3.22 21.14 35.09
C PHE A 208 -2.52 20.22 36.11
N ALA A 209 -1.29 19.81 35.84
CA ALA A 209 -0.44 19.04 36.75
C ALA A 209 1.03 19.44 36.61
N ASP A 210 1.75 19.50 37.72
CA ASP A 210 3.17 19.80 37.79
C ASP A 210 3.80 18.97 38.91
N GLU A 211 4.64 18.01 38.54
CA GLU A 211 5.38 17.13 39.44
C GLU A 211 6.90 17.18 39.14
N GLY A 212 7.40 18.31 38.61
CA GLY A 212 8.80 18.49 38.23
C GLY A 212 9.13 17.79 36.92
N SER A 213 9.52 16.51 36.94
CA SER A 213 9.87 15.77 35.72
C SER A 213 8.66 15.32 34.90
N VAL A 214 7.44 15.50 35.44
CA VAL A 214 6.17 15.23 34.76
C VAL A 214 5.30 16.49 34.80
N LEU A 215 4.84 16.93 33.64
CA LEU A 215 3.99 18.13 33.47
C LEU A 215 2.75 17.78 32.64
N GLY A 216 1.57 18.10 33.14
CA GLY A 216 0.30 18.00 32.41
C GLY A 216 -0.15 19.37 31.93
N VAL A 217 -0.31 19.54 30.62
CA VAL A 217 -0.72 20.82 30.00
C VAL A 217 -1.90 20.67 29.05
N THR A 218 -2.74 21.70 28.98
CA THR A 218 -3.74 21.86 27.91
C THR A 218 -3.26 22.94 26.93
N VAL A 219 -3.21 22.61 25.63
CA VAL A 219 -2.86 23.54 24.55
C VAL A 219 -3.83 23.35 23.40
N GLY A 220 -4.34 24.44 22.83
CA GLY A 220 -5.25 24.41 21.67
C GLY A 220 -6.66 23.87 21.95
N GLY A 221 -6.90 23.32 23.16
CA GLY A 221 -8.08 22.54 23.52
C GLY A 221 -7.76 21.08 23.85
N HIS A 222 -6.54 20.63 23.53
CA HIS A 222 -6.07 19.25 23.69
C HIS A 222 -5.14 19.10 24.89
N HIS A 223 -5.17 17.93 25.53
CA HIS A 223 -4.39 17.63 26.73
C HIS A 223 -3.12 16.87 26.38
N TYR A 224 -2.01 17.21 27.03
CA TYR A 224 -0.70 16.59 26.81
C TYR A 224 0.01 16.30 28.13
N GLY A 225 0.62 15.12 28.23
CA GLY A 225 1.57 14.77 29.28
C GLY A 225 3.00 14.89 28.75
N LEU A 226 3.87 15.62 29.45
CA LEU A 226 5.26 15.84 29.10
C LEU A 226 6.15 15.19 30.18
N PHE A 227 7.08 14.34 29.76
CA PHE A 227 7.86 13.47 30.66
C PHE A 227 9.36 13.64 30.38
N ALA A 228 10.06 14.20 31.36
CA ALA A 228 11.52 14.39 31.38
C ALA A 228 12.18 13.37 32.32
N PRO A 229 13.52 13.21 32.27
CA PRO A 229 14.24 12.25 33.10
C PRO A 229 14.06 12.47 34.61
N GLY A 230 14.15 11.41 35.39
CA GLY A 230 14.04 11.43 36.85
C GLY A 230 15.04 12.39 37.51
N GLY A 231 14.51 13.49 38.07
CA GLY A 231 15.30 14.58 38.67
C GLY A 231 15.46 15.83 37.81
N SER A 232 14.94 15.82 36.58
CA SER A 232 14.67 17.03 35.78
C SER A 232 13.45 17.79 36.32
N ASP A 233 13.27 19.03 35.85
CA ASP A 233 12.22 19.96 36.27
C ASP A 233 11.70 20.73 35.04
N TRP A 234 10.39 20.65 34.76
CA TRP A 234 9.77 21.34 33.63
C TRP A 234 9.43 22.79 33.99
N THR A 235 9.91 23.72 33.17
CA THR A 235 9.71 25.16 33.36
C THR A 235 8.85 25.74 32.25
N VAL A 236 7.77 26.44 32.61
CA VAL A 236 6.86 27.12 31.67
C VAL A 236 7.10 28.63 31.68
N SER A 237 7.31 29.23 30.50
CA SER A 237 7.56 30.66 30.33
C SER A 237 6.92 31.21 29.06
N GLY A 238 5.72 31.78 29.20
CA GLY A 238 4.91 32.18 28.06
C GLY A 238 4.41 30.94 27.30
N THR A 239 4.80 30.79 26.03
CA THR A 239 4.56 29.60 25.21
C THR A 239 5.69 28.56 25.29
N LYS A 240 6.85 28.90 25.84
CA LYS A 240 7.98 27.97 25.95
C LYS A 240 7.84 27.07 27.17
N ILE A 241 8.07 25.78 26.97
CA ILE A 241 8.20 24.75 28.02
C ILE A 241 9.62 24.16 27.88
N SER A 242 10.37 24.00 28.98
CA SER A 242 11.74 23.48 28.90
C SER A 242 12.20 22.72 30.15
N ALA A 243 12.98 21.65 29.96
CA ALA A 243 13.60 20.86 31.02
C ALA A 243 15.04 20.47 30.65
N GLU A 244 15.95 20.54 31.62
CA GLU A 244 17.32 20.04 31.47
C GLU A 244 17.33 18.51 31.42
N LEU A 245 18.01 17.91 30.42
CA LEU A 245 18.01 16.46 30.20
C LEU A 245 19.22 15.72 30.79
N ALA A 246 20.17 16.47 31.37
CA ALA A 246 21.42 15.96 31.93
C ALA A 246 22.15 14.97 30.99
N ASP A 247 22.81 13.95 31.56
CA ASP A 247 23.45 12.85 30.79
C ASP A 247 22.42 11.81 30.28
N ALA A 248 21.13 11.95 30.61
CA ALA A 248 20.08 11.00 30.22
C ALA A 248 19.62 11.24 28.77
N GLY A 249 19.47 12.50 28.35
CA GLY A 249 19.35 12.86 26.93
C GLY A 249 18.07 12.38 26.23
N TYR A 250 16.97 12.16 26.95
CA TYR A 250 15.67 11.82 26.37
C TYR A 250 14.52 12.57 27.04
N TYR A 251 13.38 12.64 26.35
CA TYR A 251 12.08 13.02 26.92
C TYR A 251 10.96 12.37 26.09
N SER A 252 9.73 12.39 26.58
CA SER A 252 8.57 12.01 25.77
C SER A 252 7.39 12.95 25.98
N VAL A 253 6.48 12.96 25.02
CA VAL A 253 5.22 13.71 25.07
C VAL A 253 4.11 12.76 24.64
N ALA A 254 3.00 12.74 25.36
CA ALA A 254 1.79 12.01 24.98
C ALA A 254 0.62 12.96 24.81
N VAL A 255 -0.20 12.77 23.78
CA VAL A 255 -1.57 13.33 23.76
C VAL A 255 -2.46 12.49 24.68
N LEU A 256 -3.23 13.14 25.53
CA LEU A 256 -4.10 12.49 26.50
C LEU A 256 -5.57 12.63 26.08
N PRO A 257 -6.41 11.60 26.28
CA PRO A 257 -7.85 11.68 26.04
C PRO A 257 -8.55 12.64 27.02
N GLY A 258 -7.99 12.79 28.23
CA GLY A 258 -8.41 13.72 29.27
C GLY A 258 -7.30 13.92 30.32
N PRO A 259 -7.34 15.00 31.14
CA PRO A 259 -6.31 15.28 32.15
C PRO A 259 -6.10 14.14 33.16
N GLU A 260 -7.17 13.42 33.50
CA GLU A 260 -7.17 12.28 34.42
C GLU A 260 -6.34 11.07 33.93
N ALA A 261 -6.04 10.98 32.63
CA ALA A 261 -5.26 9.89 32.07
C ALA A 261 -3.74 10.02 32.33
N LEU A 262 -3.26 11.17 32.84
CA LEU A 262 -1.82 11.47 32.96
C LEU A 262 -0.99 10.37 33.64
N GLU A 263 -1.47 9.79 34.74
CA GLU A 263 -0.74 8.75 35.49
C GLU A 263 -0.74 7.38 34.77
N GLU A 264 -1.79 7.06 34.02
CA GLU A 264 -1.81 5.86 33.18
C GLU A 264 -0.80 6.00 32.04
N TYR A 265 -0.73 7.16 31.41
CA TYR A 265 0.21 7.43 30.32
C TYR A 265 1.66 7.58 30.82
N ARG A 266 1.87 8.10 32.05
CA ARG A 266 3.16 8.12 32.75
C ARG A 266 3.78 6.72 32.86
N THR A 267 2.96 5.68 33.02
CA THR A 267 3.42 4.28 33.12
C THR A 267 4.26 3.88 31.91
N TYR A 268 3.90 4.33 30.70
CA TYR A 268 4.59 3.96 29.46
C TYR A 268 5.41 5.10 28.84
N ALA A 269 5.40 6.29 29.43
CA ALA A 269 6.17 7.45 28.96
C ALA A 269 7.67 7.19 28.81
N TYR A 270 8.24 6.32 29.65
CA TYR A 270 9.66 5.92 29.64
C TYR A 270 9.93 4.60 28.90
N SER A 271 8.88 3.94 28.39
CA SER A 271 8.96 2.71 27.60
C SER A 271 9.00 3.07 26.12
N PHE A 272 10.19 3.37 25.62
CA PHE A 272 10.37 3.94 24.28
C PHE A 272 10.15 2.87 23.21
N VAL A 273 9.25 3.11 22.25
CA VAL A 273 9.08 2.23 21.09
C VAL A 273 10.36 2.27 20.24
N THR A 274 10.93 1.08 19.99
CA THR A 274 12.16 0.88 19.21
C THR A 274 11.91 0.19 17.86
N GLY A 275 10.74 -0.42 17.68
CA GLY A 275 10.33 -1.05 16.43
C GLY A 275 8.85 -1.46 16.44
N SER A 276 8.32 -1.72 15.25
CA SER A 276 6.96 -2.19 14.99
C SER A 276 7.01 -3.33 13.97
N LYS A 277 6.22 -4.38 14.17
CA LYS A 277 6.16 -5.55 13.29
C LYS A 277 4.77 -6.17 13.24
N VAL A 278 4.26 -6.40 12.03
CA VAL A 278 3.11 -7.28 11.79
C VAL A 278 3.60 -8.68 11.38
N ASP A 279 2.89 -9.70 11.85
CA ASP A 279 2.92 -11.06 11.33
C ASP A 279 1.48 -11.47 10.98
N TRP A 280 1.29 -12.19 9.88
CA TRP A 280 -0.01 -12.73 9.49
C TRP A 280 0.01 -14.25 9.37
N ASP A 281 -1.14 -14.86 9.64
CA ASP A 281 -1.38 -16.29 9.64
C ASP A 281 -2.74 -16.55 9.00
N TYR A 282 -2.75 -17.22 7.84
CA TYR A 282 -3.97 -17.65 7.18
C TYR A 282 -4.28 -19.09 7.61
N ASP A 283 -5.17 -19.24 8.59
CA ASP A 283 -5.77 -20.53 8.90
C ASP A 283 -6.76 -20.88 7.80
N ALA A 284 -6.23 -21.52 6.76
CA ALA A 284 -7.01 -22.04 5.65
C ALA A 284 -8.15 -22.93 6.16
N ALA A 285 -7.91 -23.84 7.11
CA ALA A 285 -8.93 -24.79 7.57
C ALA A 285 -10.10 -24.12 8.32
N ALA A 286 -9.89 -22.94 8.90
CA ALA A 286 -10.95 -22.09 9.46
C ALA A 286 -11.54 -21.09 8.45
N GLY A 287 -10.93 -20.93 7.27
CA GLY A 287 -11.25 -19.89 6.30
C GLY A 287 -10.98 -18.48 6.84
N ARG A 288 -9.93 -18.31 7.66
CA ARG A 288 -9.77 -17.16 8.57
C ARG A 288 -8.34 -16.62 8.58
N LEU A 289 -8.21 -15.30 8.60
CA LEU A 289 -6.94 -14.58 8.68
C LEU A 289 -6.75 -14.02 10.09
N ASN A 290 -5.58 -14.25 10.67
CA ASN A 290 -5.10 -13.57 11.88
C ASN A 290 -3.94 -12.65 11.51
N ALA A 291 -3.94 -11.40 12.00
CA ALA A 291 -2.82 -10.48 11.86
C ALA A 291 -2.45 -9.93 13.24
N THR A 292 -1.20 -10.15 13.65
CA THR A 292 -0.68 -9.78 14.97
C THR A 292 0.31 -8.63 14.86
N TYR A 293 -0.04 -7.51 15.48
CA TYR A 293 0.72 -6.27 15.50
C TYR A 293 1.50 -6.19 16.80
N THR A 294 2.82 -6.11 16.73
CA THR A 294 3.74 -6.05 17.88
C THR A 294 4.59 -4.78 17.83
N LEU A 295 4.68 -4.09 18.96
CA LEU A 295 5.66 -3.03 19.22
C LEU A 295 6.78 -3.55 20.13
N GLU A 296 8.02 -3.35 19.69
CA GLU A 296 9.22 -3.52 20.52
C GLU A 296 9.46 -2.24 21.34
N THR A 297 9.80 -2.39 22.62
CA THR A 297 9.95 -1.26 23.55
C THR A 297 11.13 -1.43 24.49
N GLU A 298 11.89 -0.36 24.72
CA GLU A 298 13.03 -0.33 25.63
C GLU A 298 12.83 0.69 26.76
N ALA A 299 12.98 0.26 28.01
CA ALA A 299 12.89 1.12 29.18
C ALA A 299 14.05 2.12 29.24
N ARG A 300 13.75 3.43 29.16
CA ARG A 300 14.69 4.53 29.45
C ARG A 300 14.82 4.79 30.95
N GLU A 301 13.77 4.47 31.73
CA GLU A 301 13.77 4.43 33.20
C GLU A 301 12.98 3.24 33.73
N GLY A 302 13.33 2.78 34.94
CA GLY A 302 12.67 1.65 35.58
C GLY A 302 12.87 0.33 34.84
N GLU A 303 11.84 -0.53 34.86
CA GLU A 303 11.82 -1.85 34.21
C GLU A 303 10.57 -2.04 33.33
N GLN A 304 9.78 -0.98 33.09
CA GLN A 304 8.48 -1.05 32.41
C GLN A 304 8.66 -1.16 30.89
N THR A 305 7.90 -2.07 30.28
CA THR A 305 7.86 -2.32 28.82
C THR A 305 6.41 -2.37 28.31
N GLY A 306 6.21 -2.35 26.98
CA GLY A 306 4.92 -2.17 26.33
C GLY A 306 4.54 -0.68 26.19
N THR A 307 3.35 -0.39 25.69
CA THR A 307 2.83 0.98 25.55
C THR A 307 1.30 1.00 25.53
N LEU A 308 0.69 2.18 25.44
CA LEU A 308 -0.70 2.34 25.04
C LEU A 308 -0.78 2.50 23.52
N GLN A 309 -1.70 1.78 22.88
CA GLN A 309 -1.90 1.80 21.42
C GLN A 309 -3.36 2.19 21.12
N ALA A 310 -3.56 3.19 20.27
CA ALA A 310 -4.85 3.59 19.74
C ALA A 310 -5.13 2.83 18.42
N LEU A 311 -6.07 1.90 18.45
CA LEU A 311 -6.47 1.10 17.28
C LEU A 311 -7.46 1.87 16.42
N TYR A 312 -7.34 1.77 15.10
CA TYR A 312 -8.35 2.25 14.16
C TYR A 312 -9.62 1.39 14.17
N ARG A 313 -10.71 1.91 13.59
CA ARG A 313 -12.02 1.22 13.51
C ARG A 313 -11.95 -0.19 12.95
N HIS A 314 -11.26 -0.40 11.82
CA HIS A 314 -11.07 -1.73 11.22
C HIS A 314 -10.25 -2.70 12.11
N GLN A 315 -9.48 -2.20 13.08
CA GLN A 315 -8.69 -3.02 14.00
C GLN A 315 -9.49 -3.38 15.25
N TRP A 316 -10.10 -2.40 15.92
CA TRP A 316 -10.83 -2.66 17.16
C TRP A 316 -12.15 -3.40 16.96
N GLN A 317 -12.73 -3.39 15.76
CA GLN A 317 -13.89 -4.25 15.42
C GLN A 317 -13.53 -5.74 15.36
N HIS A 318 -12.26 -6.08 15.07
CA HIS A 318 -11.83 -7.46 14.78
C HIS A 318 -10.79 -8.02 15.76
N THR A 319 -10.53 -7.32 16.87
CA THR A 319 -9.72 -7.84 17.97
C THR A 319 -10.58 -8.36 19.11
N SER A 320 -10.09 -9.38 19.82
CA SER A 320 -10.62 -9.82 21.11
C SER A 320 -9.77 -9.37 22.30
N ASP A 321 -8.71 -8.58 22.05
CA ASP A 321 -7.83 -8.07 23.10
C ASP A 321 -8.51 -6.96 23.93
N GLU A 322 -8.09 -6.83 25.20
CA GLU A 322 -8.72 -5.90 26.13
C GLU A 322 -8.45 -4.43 25.74
N LEU A 323 -9.54 -3.68 25.57
CA LEU A 323 -9.54 -2.24 25.33
C LEU A 323 -9.78 -1.49 26.65
N THR A 324 -9.15 -0.33 26.80
CA THR A 324 -9.41 0.61 27.91
C THR A 324 -10.71 1.40 27.68
N GLY A 325 -11.07 2.26 28.62
CA GLY A 325 -12.16 3.23 28.45
C GLY A 325 -11.78 4.49 27.65
N HIS A 326 -10.56 4.58 27.11
CA HIS A 326 -10.05 5.76 26.41
C HIS A 326 -10.25 5.67 24.90
N GLU A 327 -10.66 6.79 24.29
CA GLU A 327 -10.92 6.93 22.86
C GLU A 327 -10.29 8.21 22.30
N TYR A 328 -10.00 8.22 20.99
CA TYR A 328 -9.57 9.41 20.24
C TYR A 328 -10.42 9.60 18.99
N VAL A 329 -10.60 10.86 18.57
CA VAL A 329 -11.21 11.22 17.27
C VAL A 329 -10.16 11.07 16.16
N SER A 330 -10.57 10.65 14.97
CA SER A 330 -9.69 10.61 13.79
C SER A 330 -10.46 10.74 12.47
N PRO A 331 -9.77 10.98 11.33
CA PRO A 331 -10.33 10.89 9.98
C PRO A 331 -10.90 9.52 9.57
N ARG A 332 -10.79 8.52 10.45
CA ARG A 332 -11.19 7.12 10.28
C ARG A 332 -12.23 6.68 11.32
N GLY A 333 -12.99 7.64 11.85
CA GLY A 333 -13.89 7.46 12.98
C GLY A 333 -13.15 7.35 14.32
N THR A 334 -13.85 6.89 15.36
CA THR A 334 -13.28 6.71 16.70
C THR A 334 -12.18 5.67 16.73
N MET A 335 -11.02 6.04 17.27
CA MET A 335 -9.93 5.12 17.64
C MET A 335 -10.07 4.71 19.10
N LYS A 336 -9.76 3.45 19.44
CA LYS A 336 -9.88 2.92 20.82
C LYS A 336 -8.54 2.49 21.37
N VAL A 337 -8.26 2.87 22.62
CA VAL A 337 -6.96 2.63 23.25
C VAL A 337 -6.92 1.30 23.98
N ARG A 338 -5.80 0.59 23.87
CA ARG A 338 -5.46 -0.59 24.67
C ARG A 338 -4.07 -0.50 25.27
N ALA A 339 -3.81 -1.26 26.33
CA ALA A 339 -2.48 -1.39 26.94
C ALA A 339 -1.79 -2.69 26.53
N GLY A 340 -0.49 -2.63 26.24
CA GLY A 340 0.37 -3.79 26.00
C GLY A 340 1.14 -3.77 24.68
N GLY A 341 2.20 -4.57 24.60
CA GLY A 341 3.12 -4.58 23.45
C GLY A 341 2.51 -5.07 22.13
N SER A 342 1.55 -5.99 22.15
CA SER A 342 0.97 -6.57 20.93
C SER A 342 -0.55 -6.78 21.01
N PHE A 343 -1.21 -6.82 19.86
CA PHE A 343 -2.62 -7.21 19.69
C PHE A 343 -2.83 -8.00 18.39
N THR A 344 -3.93 -8.74 18.29
CA THR A 344 -4.28 -9.52 17.10
C THR A 344 -5.66 -9.12 16.57
N THR A 345 -5.77 -8.88 15.26
CA THR A 345 -7.05 -8.84 14.53
C THR A 345 -7.31 -10.18 13.86
N SER A 346 -8.58 -10.59 13.78
CA SER A 346 -8.96 -11.93 13.35
C SER A 346 -10.24 -11.85 12.50
N GLN A 347 -10.10 -12.03 11.18
CA GLN A 347 -11.12 -11.74 10.16
C GLN A 347 -11.42 -12.96 9.28
N ASP A 348 -12.67 -13.08 8.83
CA ASP A 348 -13.10 -14.15 7.93
C ASP A 348 -12.73 -13.83 6.46
N VAL A 349 -12.15 -14.81 5.75
CA VAL A 349 -11.58 -14.60 4.41
C VAL A 349 -12.65 -14.74 3.33
N THR A 350 -12.80 -13.70 2.50
CA THR A 350 -13.53 -13.81 1.23
C THR A 350 -12.56 -14.29 0.15
N GLY A 351 -12.82 -15.47 -0.42
CA GLY A 351 -11.99 -16.04 -1.48
C GLY A 351 -12.21 -15.41 -2.85
N VAL A 352 -11.25 -15.59 -3.75
CA VAL A 352 -11.24 -15.03 -5.11
C VAL A 352 -11.45 -16.12 -6.17
N LEU A 353 -12.04 -15.77 -7.32
CA LEU A 353 -12.22 -16.72 -8.43
C LEU A 353 -11.56 -16.21 -9.72
N PRO A 354 -10.94 -17.09 -10.55
CA PRO A 354 -10.45 -16.71 -11.87
C PRO A 354 -11.59 -16.41 -12.87
N ALA A 355 -12.81 -16.87 -12.57
CA ALA A 355 -14.07 -16.49 -13.20
C ALA A 355 -15.21 -16.97 -12.29
N LEU A 356 -16.36 -16.29 -12.31
CA LEU A 356 -17.59 -16.78 -11.66
C LEU A 356 -17.97 -18.19 -12.20
N PRO A 357 -18.73 -19.01 -11.43
CA PRO A 357 -19.12 -20.36 -11.84
C PRO A 357 -19.91 -20.39 -13.17
N GLU A 358 -19.78 -21.48 -13.90
CA GLU A 358 -20.58 -21.73 -15.12
C GLU A 358 -22.06 -21.92 -14.75
N THR A 359 -22.96 -21.21 -15.42
CA THR A 359 -24.41 -21.33 -15.18
C THR A 359 -25.20 -21.52 -16.47
N GLY A 360 -26.39 -22.11 -16.34
CA GLY A 360 -27.36 -22.23 -17.44
C GLY A 360 -28.09 -20.93 -17.82
N GLY A 361 -27.76 -19.80 -17.19
CA GLY A 361 -28.33 -18.48 -17.53
C GLY A 361 -27.48 -17.64 -18.48
N VAL A 362 -26.20 -18.00 -18.66
CA VAL A 362 -25.30 -17.37 -19.64
C VAL A 362 -25.51 -18.01 -21.01
N ASP A 363 -25.77 -17.20 -22.05
CA ASP A 363 -25.84 -17.71 -23.41
C ASP A 363 -24.42 -17.95 -23.93
N LYS A 364 -23.98 -19.22 -23.91
CA LYS A 364 -22.65 -19.62 -24.40
C LYS A 364 -22.39 -19.23 -25.85
N GLY A 365 -23.43 -19.12 -26.69
CA GLY A 365 -23.29 -18.66 -28.08
C GLY A 365 -23.01 -17.16 -28.16
N GLN A 366 -23.71 -16.36 -27.36
CA GLN A 366 -23.49 -14.91 -27.26
C GLN A 366 -22.15 -14.58 -26.56
N LEU A 367 -21.80 -15.30 -25.49
CA LEU A 367 -20.50 -15.18 -24.83
C LEU A 367 -19.36 -15.55 -25.80
N ALA A 368 -19.49 -16.66 -26.53
CA ALA A 368 -18.52 -17.01 -27.57
C ALA A 368 -18.41 -15.92 -28.65
N ALA A 369 -19.50 -15.28 -29.05
CA ALA A 369 -19.45 -14.21 -30.04
C ALA A 369 -18.61 -13.01 -29.55
N TYR A 370 -18.90 -12.46 -28.37
CA TYR A 370 -18.14 -11.34 -27.80
C TYR A 370 -16.67 -11.71 -27.50
N VAL A 371 -16.40 -12.95 -27.07
CA VAL A 371 -15.04 -13.45 -26.85
C VAL A 371 -14.26 -13.55 -28.16
N ASN A 372 -14.88 -14.01 -29.25
CA ASN A 372 -14.23 -14.04 -30.57
C ASN A 372 -14.01 -12.63 -31.12
N GLU A 373 -14.93 -11.68 -30.88
CA GLU A 373 -14.80 -10.28 -31.29
C GLU A 373 -13.52 -9.62 -30.74
N VAL A 374 -13.23 -9.80 -29.45
CA VAL A 374 -11.96 -9.32 -28.86
C VAL A 374 -10.75 -10.13 -29.36
N ALA A 375 -10.89 -11.45 -29.50
CA ALA A 375 -9.80 -12.34 -29.93
C ALA A 375 -9.45 -12.27 -31.44
N ASP A 376 -10.34 -11.72 -32.28
CA ASP A 376 -10.13 -11.45 -33.71
C ASP A 376 -9.83 -9.96 -33.99
N SER A 377 -9.70 -9.12 -32.95
CA SER A 377 -9.22 -7.74 -33.10
C SER A 377 -7.82 -7.72 -33.74
N PRO A 378 -7.56 -6.84 -34.74
CA PRO A 378 -6.22 -6.66 -35.29
C PRO A 378 -5.25 -5.99 -34.30
N ASP A 379 -5.76 -5.41 -33.22
CA ASP A 379 -5.01 -4.86 -32.10
C ASP A 379 -5.82 -5.09 -30.79
N PRO A 380 -5.57 -6.21 -30.08
CA PRO A 380 -6.28 -6.52 -28.83
C PRO A 380 -5.83 -5.64 -27.65
N PHE A 381 -4.78 -4.83 -27.81
CA PHE A 381 -4.26 -3.89 -26.80
C PHE A 381 -4.70 -2.44 -27.05
N ASN A 382 -5.52 -2.17 -28.06
CA ASN A 382 -6.06 -0.84 -28.41
C ASN A 382 -4.99 0.28 -28.52
N GLY A 383 -3.79 -0.05 -28.97
CA GLY A 383 -2.66 0.89 -29.08
C GLY A 383 -2.00 1.29 -27.76
N ALA A 384 -2.27 0.58 -26.66
CA ALA A 384 -1.66 0.84 -25.35
C ALA A 384 -0.13 0.64 -25.35
N THR A 385 0.61 1.60 -24.80
CA THR A 385 2.09 1.62 -24.85
C THR A 385 2.76 1.78 -23.50
N ASP A 386 2.18 2.53 -22.57
CA ASP A 386 2.65 2.70 -21.19
C ASP A 386 2.16 1.59 -20.25
N THR A 387 2.72 1.56 -19.04
CA THR A 387 2.41 0.54 -18.02
C THR A 387 0.93 0.51 -17.62
N TYR A 388 0.28 1.65 -17.37
CA TYR A 388 -1.12 1.67 -16.92
C TYR A 388 -2.08 1.16 -17.99
N TRP A 389 -2.05 1.75 -19.19
CA TRP A 389 -2.99 1.37 -20.25
C TRP A 389 -2.71 -0.03 -20.80
N THR A 390 -1.45 -0.48 -20.84
CA THR A 390 -1.16 -1.88 -21.19
C THR A 390 -1.62 -2.81 -20.06
N GLY A 391 -1.54 -2.38 -18.80
CA GLY A 391 -2.15 -3.03 -17.64
C GLY A 391 -3.66 -3.25 -17.82
N LYS A 392 -4.45 -2.19 -18.02
CA LYS A 392 -5.91 -2.33 -18.24
C LYS A 392 -6.24 -3.30 -19.38
N ALA A 393 -5.49 -3.24 -20.49
CA ALA A 393 -5.63 -4.20 -21.57
C ALA A 393 -5.23 -5.64 -21.19
N PHE A 394 -4.16 -5.84 -20.41
CA PHE A 394 -3.81 -7.15 -19.85
C PHE A 394 -4.93 -7.71 -18.97
N GLY A 395 -5.51 -6.88 -18.08
CA GLY A 395 -6.67 -7.24 -17.27
C GLY A 395 -7.82 -7.74 -18.15
N ARG A 396 -8.29 -6.89 -19.07
CA ARG A 396 -9.37 -7.19 -20.02
C ARG A 396 -9.16 -8.53 -20.74
N LEU A 397 -7.99 -8.73 -21.35
CA LEU A 397 -7.70 -9.94 -22.12
C LEU A 397 -7.57 -11.19 -21.23
N ALA A 398 -6.96 -11.06 -20.05
CA ALA A 398 -6.80 -12.15 -19.10
C ALA A 398 -8.15 -12.66 -18.56
N GLN A 399 -9.09 -11.75 -18.25
CA GLN A 399 -10.44 -12.14 -17.81
C GLN A 399 -11.17 -13.00 -18.86
N LEU A 400 -10.93 -12.78 -20.15
CA LEU A 400 -11.63 -13.51 -21.22
C LEU A 400 -11.09 -14.93 -21.50
N VAL A 401 -9.88 -15.26 -21.08
CA VAL A 401 -9.32 -16.62 -21.26
C VAL A 401 -10.19 -17.71 -20.59
N PRO A 402 -10.55 -17.63 -19.29
CA PRO A 402 -11.44 -18.61 -18.66
C PRO A 402 -12.90 -18.55 -19.19
N LEU A 403 -13.37 -17.39 -19.66
CA LEU A 403 -14.73 -17.29 -20.23
C LEU A 403 -14.82 -17.94 -21.63
N ALA A 404 -13.75 -17.82 -22.42
CA ALA A 404 -13.60 -18.54 -23.68
C ALA A 404 -13.65 -20.07 -23.46
N GLU A 405 -13.10 -20.55 -22.35
CA GLU A 405 -13.16 -21.96 -21.95
C GLU A 405 -14.59 -22.39 -21.58
N GLN A 406 -15.29 -21.65 -20.71
CA GLN A 406 -16.70 -21.91 -20.39
C GLN A 406 -17.61 -21.89 -21.64
N ALA A 407 -17.40 -20.94 -22.55
CA ALA A 407 -18.15 -20.82 -23.79
C ALA A 407 -17.82 -21.92 -24.83
N GLY A 408 -16.75 -22.70 -24.63
CA GLY A 408 -16.23 -23.66 -25.62
C GLY A 408 -15.50 -23.02 -26.80
N ALA A 409 -15.21 -21.72 -26.73
CA ALA A 409 -14.49 -20.94 -27.74
C ALA A 409 -12.97 -21.12 -27.62
N THR A 410 -12.49 -22.38 -27.62
CA THR A 410 -11.06 -22.70 -27.38
C THR A 410 -10.11 -22.04 -28.38
N GLY A 411 -10.52 -21.85 -29.63
CA GLY A 411 -9.72 -21.12 -30.62
C GLY A 411 -9.55 -19.62 -30.32
N ALA A 412 -10.45 -19.02 -29.53
CA ALA A 412 -10.29 -17.66 -29.02
C ALA A 412 -9.48 -17.64 -27.73
N ARG A 413 -9.72 -18.60 -26.80
CA ARG A 413 -8.90 -18.83 -25.60
C ARG A 413 -7.41 -18.87 -25.95
N ASP A 414 -7.05 -19.68 -26.94
CA ASP A 414 -5.66 -19.93 -27.32
C ASP A 414 -5.01 -18.69 -27.98
N LYS A 415 -5.79 -17.87 -28.71
CA LYS A 415 -5.32 -16.57 -29.23
C LYS A 415 -5.10 -15.53 -28.12
N LEU A 416 -6.07 -15.38 -27.22
CA LEU A 416 -6.01 -14.44 -26.11
C LEU A 416 -4.83 -14.77 -25.19
N LEU A 417 -4.67 -16.05 -24.86
CA LEU A 417 -3.54 -16.55 -24.08
C LEU A 417 -2.20 -16.30 -24.79
N ALA A 418 -2.11 -16.53 -26.10
CA ALA A 418 -0.90 -16.22 -26.87
C ALA A 418 -0.58 -14.71 -26.88
N ALA A 419 -1.56 -13.84 -27.15
CA ALA A 419 -1.36 -12.39 -27.18
C ALA A 419 -0.95 -11.82 -25.80
N VAL A 420 -1.56 -12.31 -24.72
CA VAL A 420 -1.17 -11.97 -23.34
C VAL A 420 0.26 -12.44 -23.04
N LYS A 421 0.62 -13.67 -23.42
CA LYS A 421 2.00 -14.17 -23.26
C LYS A 421 2.99 -13.33 -24.05
N GLU A 422 2.80 -13.14 -25.35
CA GLU A 422 3.74 -12.41 -26.22
C GLU A 422 4.00 -10.98 -25.72
N ARG A 423 2.96 -10.26 -25.26
CA ARG A 423 3.12 -8.90 -24.70
C ARG A 423 3.74 -8.91 -23.29
N LEU A 424 3.50 -9.93 -22.46
CA LEU A 424 4.23 -10.09 -21.19
C LEU A 424 5.71 -10.39 -21.43
N GLU A 425 6.03 -11.29 -22.36
CA GLU A 425 7.41 -11.66 -22.72
C GLU A 425 8.18 -10.46 -23.31
N GLU A 426 7.50 -9.53 -24.00
CA GLU A 426 8.07 -8.23 -24.39
C GLU A 426 8.40 -7.36 -23.17
N TRP A 427 7.41 -7.06 -22.31
CA TRP A 427 7.60 -6.17 -21.16
C TRP A 427 8.61 -6.67 -20.13
N LEU A 428 8.65 -7.99 -19.91
CA LEU A 428 9.56 -8.65 -18.96
C LEU A 428 10.96 -8.88 -19.56
N THR A 429 11.30 -8.25 -20.70
CA THR A 429 12.61 -8.28 -21.34
C THR A 429 13.18 -6.86 -21.47
N ALA A 430 14.42 -6.65 -21.02
CA ALA A 430 15.12 -5.37 -21.10
C ALA A 430 15.49 -4.96 -22.55
N GLY A 431 15.67 -3.66 -22.77
CA GLY A 431 16.12 -3.08 -24.05
C GLY A 431 15.07 -3.01 -25.17
N GLY A 432 13.80 -3.28 -24.85
CA GLY A 432 12.65 -3.20 -25.76
C GLY A 432 12.15 -1.76 -26.02
N ALA A 433 11.01 -1.65 -26.70
CA ALA A 433 10.23 -0.41 -26.76
C ALA A 433 9.42 -0.19 -25.46
N SER A 434 9.06 -1.29 -24.82
CA SER A 434 8.64 -1.39 -23.43
C SER A 434 9.70 -2.18 -22.65
N GLU A 435 10.06 -1.76 -21.44
CA GLU A 435 10.98 -2.50 -20.54
C GLU A 435 10.78 -2.13 -19.07
N PHE A 436 11.24 -2.98 -18.15
CA PHE A 436 11.44 -2.61 -16.74
C PHE A 436 12.89 -2.20 -16.46
N SER A 437 13.10 -1.11 -15.71
CA SER A 437 14.41 -0.63 -15.28
C SER A 437 14.46 -0.38 -13.79
N TYR A 438 15.56 -0.78 -13.14
CA TYR A 438 15.73 -0.74 -11.69
C TYR A 438 16.53 0.51 -11.26
N ASP A 439 15.95 1.34 -10.39
CA ASP A 439 16.64 2.47 -9.77
C ASP A 439 17.44 2.01 -8.55
N GLY A 440 18.77 2.15 -8.64
CA GLY A 440 19.72 1.73 -7.61
C GLY A 440 19.78 2.63 -6.36
N ASP A 441 19.25 3.86 -6.41
CA ASP A 441 19.23 4.81 -5.29
C ASP A 441 17.92 4.69 -4.49
N TRP A 442 16.78 4.55 -5.19
CA TRP A 442 15.44 4.39 -4.62
C TRP A 442 15.01 2.95 -4.35
N LYS A 443 15.78 1.96 -4.83
CA LYS A 443 15.50 0.53 -4.60
C LYS A 443 14.11 0.14 -5.12
N THR A 444 13.89 0.39 -6.41
CA THR A 444 12.60 0.21 -7.07
C THR A 444 12.72 -0.17 -8.55
N LEU A 445 11.74 -0.92 -9.06
CA LEU A 445 11.62 -1.31 -10.45
C LEU A 445 10.51 -0.50 -11.13
N THR A 446 10.87 0.33 -12.10
CA THR A 446 9.92 1.16 -12.87
C THR A 446 9.78 0.63 -14.29
N GLY A 447 8.54 0.44 -14.76
CA GLY A 447 8.25 0.14 -16.15
C GLY A 447 8.20 1.38 -17.05
N TYR A 448 8.84 1.32 -18.21
CA TYR A 448 8.82 2.36 -19.24
C TYR A 448 8.21 1.81 -20.55
N PRO A 449 7.39 2.57 -21.28
CA PRO A 449 6.92 3.92 -20.98
C PRO A 449 6.10 4.02 -19.68
N ALA A 450 6.36 5.10 -18.95
CA ALA A 450 5.72 5.39 -17.67
C ALA A 450 4.53 6.35 -17.86
N SER A 451 3.60 6.33 -16.91
CA SER A 451 2.40 7.17 -16.88
C SER A 451 2.05 7.50 -15.42
N TYR A 452 1.19 8.51 -15.21
CA TYR A 452 0.65 8.94 -13.89
C TYR A 452 1.68 9.28 -12.78
N GLY A 453 2.97 9.36 -13.13
CA GLY A 453 4.06 9.64 -12.19
C GLY A 453 4.78 8.39 -11.68
N SER A 454 4.54 7.20 -12.24
CA SER A 454 5.23 5.97 -11.84
C SER A 454 6.76 6.07 -11.97
N ASP A 455 7.30 6.89 -12.88
CA ASP A 455 8.75 7.17 -12.97
C ASP A 455 9.21 8.36 -12.11
N LYS A 456 8.52 9.50 -12.23
CA LYS A 456 8.93 10.78 -11.63
C LYS A 456 8.62 10.93 -10.15
N GLU A 457 7.63 10.20 -9.68
CA GLU A 457 6.97 10.41 -8.38
C GLU A 457 6.83 9.10 -7.59
N LEU A 458 7.11 7.95 -8.23
CA LEU A 458 6.93 6.59 -7.71
C LEU A 458 5.48 6.31 -7.30
N ASN A 459 4.53 6.90 -8.03
CA ASN A 459 3.10 6.66 -7.82
C ASN A 459 2.70 5.28 -8.36
N ASP A 460 1.64 4.71 -7.79
CA ASP A 460 0.72 3.78 -8.49
C ASP A 460 1.31 2.44 -8.99
N HIS A 461 2.51 2.06 -8.56
CA HIS A 461 3.16 0.80 -8.93
C HIS A 461 2.27 -0.43 -8.63
N HIS A 462 1.54 -0.43 -7.50
CA HIS A 462 0.61 -1.52 -7.17
C HIS A 462 -0.60 -1.54 -8.11
N PHE A 463 -1.18 -0.40 -8.48
CA PHE A 463 -2.25 -0.32 -9.49
C PHE A 463 -1.76 -0.83 -10.85
N HIS A 464 -0.65 -0.28 -11.36
CA HIS A 464 -0.08 -0.62 -12.66
C HIS A 464 0.28 -2.12 -12.73
N TYR A 465 0.99 -2.64 -11.72
CA TYR A 465 1.51 -4.00 -11.74
C TYR A 465 0.48 -5.06 -11.34
N SER A 466 -0.64 -4.68 -10.69
CA SER A 466 -1.78 -5.57 -10.41
C SER A 466 -2.19 -6.38 -11.64
N TYR A 467 -2.32 -5.70 -12.78
CA TYR A 467 -2.74 -6.25 -14.05
C TYR A 467 -1.71 -7.20 -14.67
N TYR A 468 -0.41 -6.91 -14.50
CA TYR A 468 0.67 -7.76 -15.01
C TYR A 468 0.73 -9.07 -14.22
N VAL A 469 0.60 -9.00 -12.89
CA VAL A 469 0.54 -10.19 -12.03
C VAL A 469 -0.75 -10.97 -12.28
N MET A 470 -1.90 -10.30 -12.51
CA MET A 470 -3.18 -10.95 -12.83
C MET A 470 -3.10 -11.72 -14.16
N ALA A 471 -2.58 -11.09 -15.20
CA ALA A 471 -2.36 -11.73 -16.49
C ALA A 471 -1.36 -12.89 -16.40
N ALA A 472 -0.26 -12.72 -15.66
CA ALA A 472 0.70 -13.79 -15.40
C ALA A 472 0.08 -14.98 -14.62
N ALA A 473 -0.82 -14.72 -13.66
CA ALA A 473 -1.55 -15.77 -12.94
C ALA A 473 -2.50 -16.55 -13.85
N VAL A 474 -3.20 -15.86 -14.77
CA VAL A 474 -4.01 -16.51 -15.81
C VAL A 474 -3.13 -17.33 -16.76
N VAL A 475 -1.94 -16.85 -17.16
CA VAL A 475 -0.98 -17.66 -17.94
C VAL A 475 -0.54 -18.89 -17.16
N ALA A 476 -0.17 -18.75 -15.88
CA ALA A 476 0.34 -19.84 -15.04
C ALA A 476 -0.65 -21.01 -14.89
N ARG A 477 -1.96 -20.74 -14.86
CA ARG A 477 -3.03 -21.77 -14.89
C ARG A 477 -2.92 -22.70 -16.09
N TYR A 478 -2.56 -22.18 -17.26
CA TYR A 478 -2.50 -22.94 -18.52
C TYR A 478 -1.09 -23.39 -18.91
N ASP A 479 -0.05 -22.66 -18.48
CA ASP A 479 1.36 -22.96 -18.75
C ASP A 479 2.25 -22.79 -17.50
N PRO A 480 2.29 -23.82 -16.62
CA PRO A 480 3.18 -23.84 -15.47
C PRO A 480 4.68 -23.86 -15.82
N ALA A 481 5.05 -24.16 -17.07
CA ALA A 481 6.45 -24.14 -17.50
C ALA A 481 6.92 -22.71 -17.80
N TRP A 482 6.05 -21.88 -18.37
CA TRP A 482 6.25 -20.44 -18.51
C TRP A 482 6.34 -19.72 -17.14
N ALA A 483 5.50 -20.13 -16.18
CA ALA A 483 5.43 -19.52 -14.86
C ALA A 483 6.55 -19.93 -13.89
N ALA A 484 7.45 -20.84 -14.27
CA ALA A 484 8.58 -21.24 -13.44
C ALA A 484 9.59 -20.08 -13.23
N ASP A 485 10.26 -20.05 -12.07
CA ASP A 485 11.25 -19.01 -11.73
C ASP A 485 12.43 -18.95 -12.73
N SER A 486 12.77 -20.07 -13.39
CA SER A 486 13.77 -20.13 -14.46
C SER A 486 13.27 -19.66 -15.83
N ALA A 487 11.96 -19.49 -15.98
CA ALA A 487 11.29 -18.92 -17.13
C ALA A 487 10.89 -17.47 -16.80
N TRP A 488 9.60 -17.13 -16.75
CA TRP A 488 9.13 -15.75 -16.54
C TRP A 488 8.69 -15.47 -15.11
N GLY A 489 8.48 -16.50 -14.29
CA GLY A 489 8.04 -16.35 -12.90
C GLY A 489 9.00 -15.55 -12.01
N GLY A 490 10.29 -15.54 -12.35
CA GLY A 490 11.27 -14.69 -11.68
C GLY A 490 10.97 -13.20 -11.88
N MET A 491 10.71 -12.76 -13.11
CA MET A 491 10.35 -11.36 -13.40
C MET A 491 8.99 -10.97 -12.84
N VAL A 492 8.01 -11.89 -12.80
CA VAL A 492 6.73 -11.64 -12.10
C VAL A 492 6.95 -11.42 -10.60
N LYS A 493 7.87 -12.18 -9.99
CA LYS A 493 8.28 -11.98 -8.59
C LYS A 493 9.04 -10.68 -8.35
N GLU A 494 9.75 -10.12 -9.34
CA GLU A 494 10.32 -8.78 -9.24
C GLU A 494 9.23 -7.69 -9.14
N LEU A 495 8.15 -7.78 -9.94
CA LEU A 495 7.02 -6.84 -9.86
C LEU A 495 6.28 -6.94 -8.53
N ILE A 496 6.06 -8.16 -8.03
CA ILE A 496 5.45 -8.39 -6.71
C ILE A 496 6.37 -7.86 -5.60
N ALA A 497 7.68 -8.09 -5.69
CA ALA A 497 8.63 -7.60 -4.70
C ALA A 497 8.75 -6.06 -4.72
N ASP A 498 8.61 -5.40 -5.87
CA ASP A 498 8.63 -3.95 -5.91
C ASP A 498 7.39 -3.31 -5.26
N ALA A 499 6.18 -3.81 -5.57
CA ALA A 499 4.94 -3.24 -5.04
C ALA A 499 4.62 -3.71 -3.60
N ALA A 500 4.89 -4.97 -3.30
CA ALA A 500 4.41 -5.67 -2.10
C ALA A 500 5.41 -6.72 -1.58
N ASN A 501 6.66 -6.33 -1.26
CA ASN A 501 7.66 -7.29 -0.77
C ASN A 501 7.29 -7.94 0.58
N PRO A 502 7.14 -9.29 0.68
CA PRO A 502 7.02 -9.95 1.98
C PRO A 502 8.31 -9.91 2.82
N ALA A 503 9.48 -9.64 2.21
CA ALA A 503 10.78 -9.84 2.83
C ALA A 503 11.36 -8.57 3.49
N ARG A 504 11.39 -8.54 4.83
CA ARG A 504 12.02 -7.48 5.64
C ARG A 504 13.55 -7.39 5.51
N GLY A 505 14.18 -8.40 4.93
CA GLY A 505 15.64 -8.53 4.80
C GLY A 505 16.15 -8.45 3.36
N ASP A 506 15.32 -8.04 2.41
CA ASP A 506 15.77 -7.78 1.05
C ASP A 506 16.59 -6.47 0.99
N ALA A 507 17.62 -6.45 0.13
CA ALA A 507 18.43 -5.27 -0.14
C ALA A 507 18.01 -4.53 -1.43
N ARG A 508 16.95 -5.01 -2.10
CA ARG A 508 16.48 -4.50 -3.41
C ARG A 508 15.15 -3.75 -3.39
N TYR A 509 14.24 -4.09 -2.48
CA TYR A 509 12.91 -3.48 -2.37
C TYR A 509 12.50 -3.36 -0.90
N PRO A 510 11.81 -2.29 -0.48
CA PRO A 510 11.32 -2.15 0.89
C PRO A 510 10.21 -3.18 1.16
N PHE A 511 10.05 -3.54 2.43
CA PHE A 511 8.90 -4.34 2.87
C PHE A 511 7.59 -3.64 2.51
N LEU A 512 6.68 -4.37 1.85
CA LEU A 512 5.33 -3.94 1.44
C LEU A 512 5.21 -2.47 0.97
N ARG A 513 6.05 -2.02 0.01
CA ARG A 513 6.14 -0.62 -0.45
C ARG A 513 4.83 0.17 -0.36
N GLY A 514 3.79 -0.27 -1.07
CA GLY A 514 2.53 0.48 -1.17
C GLY A 514 1.60 0.34 0.04
N PHE A 515 1.73 -0.70 0.86
CA PHE A 515 0.70 -1.13 1.82
C PHE A 515 1.03 -0.76 3.26
N ASP A 516 0.30 0.23 3.78
CA ASP A 516 0.39 0.67 5.17
C ASP A 516 -0.36 -0.32 6.06
N VAL A 517 0.40 -1.20 6.72
CA VAL A 517 -0.15 -2.30 7.52
C VAL A 517 -0.99 -1.84 8.70
N TYR A 518 -0.89 -0.58 9.15
CA TYR A 518 -1.66 -0.07 10.28
C TYR A 518 -2.82 0.82 9.85
N ALA A 519 -2.71 1.61 8.77
CA ALA A 519 -3.88 2.20 8.13
C ALA A 519 -4.79 1.13 7.49
N GLY A 520 -4.21 -0.02 7.14
CA GLY A 520 -4.87 -1.23 6.64
C GLY A 520 -5.14 -1.23 5.13
N HIS A 521 -4.58 -0.26 4.40
CA HIS A 521 -4.79 -0.05 2.96
C HIS A 521 -3.51 0.48 2.30
N SER A 522 -3.47 0.43 0.97
CA SER A 522 -2.35 1.01 0.22
C SER A 522 -2.41 2.54 0.11
N TRP A 523 -1.29 3.17 -0.24
CA TRP A 523 -1.21 4.58 -0.64
C TRP A 523 -0.68 4.72 -2.08
N ALA A 524 -1.28 5.63 -2.83
CA ALA A 524 -0.95 5.94 -4.23
C ALA A 524 0.40 6.69 -4.37
N SER A 525 0.57 7.83 -3.71
CA SER A 525 1.69 8.74 -4.01
C SER A 525 3.01 8.31 -3.36
N GLY A 526 4.03 8.09 -4.19
CA GLY A 526 5.36 7.69 -3.73
C GLY A 526 6.06 8.74 -2.86
N HIS A 527 5.65 10.01 -2.95
CA HIS A 527 6.32 11.15 -2.32
C HIS A 527 5.53 11.88 -1.22
N GLN A 528 4.25 11.54 -0.99
CA GLN A 528 3.42 12.11 0.09
C GLN A 528 3.44 13.67 0.10
N GLY A 529 3.34 14.31 -1.06
CA GLY A 529 3.70 15.72 -1.24
C GLY A 529 2.60 16.74 -0.92
N PHE A 530 1.74 16.47 0.06
CA PHE A 530 0.49 17.22 0.21
C PHE A 530 0.22 17.59 1.68
N ALA A 531 -0.46 18.72 1.89
CA ALA A 531 -0.93 19.13 3.22
C ALA A 531 -1.93 18.13 3.85
N ALA A 532 -2.62 17.36 3.01
CA ALA A 532 -3.59 16.34 3.41
C ALA A 532 -2.98 14.96 3.71
N GLY A 533 -1.64 14.83 3.66
CA GLY A 533 -0.94 13.56 3.91
C GLY A 533 -0.59 12.83 2.62
N ASN A 534 -0.79 11.52 2.60
CA ASN A 534 -0.82 10.69 1.40
C ASN A 534 -2.29 10.43 0.98
N ASN A 535 -2.52 9.78 -0.16
CA ASN A 535 -3.87 9.47 -0.67
C ASN A 535 -3.93 8.09 -1.33
N GLN A 536 -5.13 7.55 -1.47
CA GLN A 536 -5.45 6.47 -2.42
C GLN A 536 -6.80 6.77 -3.07
N GLU A 537 -6.84 6.67 -4.40
CA GLU A 537 -8.07 6.79 -5.19
C GLU A 537 -8.71 5.41 -5.36
N SER A 538 -8.31 4.65 -6.39
CA SER A 538 -8.84 3.31 -6.68
C SER A 538 -8.34 2.26 -5.68
N SER A 539 -9.10 2.03 -4.61
CA SER A 539 -8.84 0.91 -3.70
C SER A 539 -9.07 -0.45 -4.38
N SER A 540 -9.92 -0.49 -5.42
CA SER A 540 -10.19 -1.69 -6.22
C SER A 540 -9.00 -2.12 -7.10
N GLU A 541 -8.17 -1.19 -7.59
CA GLU A 541 -6.91 -1.53 -8.26
C GLU A 541 -5.84 -2.06 -7.28
N SER A 542 -5.81 -1.62 -6.02
CA SER A 542 -4.98 -2.24 -4.96
C SER A 542 -5.46 -3.66 -4.62
N VAL A 543 -6.77 -3.85 -4.47
CA VAL A 543 -7.38 -5.18 -4.31
C VAL A 543 -7.11 -6.10 -5.50
N ASN A 544 -7.05 -5.58 -6.72
CA ASN A 544 -6.69 -6.36 -7.91
C ASN A 544 -5.30 -6.99 -7.79
N LEU A 545 -4.30 -6.28 -7.22
CA LEU A 545 -2.99 -6.85 -6.94
C LEU A 545 -3.08 -7.98 -5.91
N SER A 546 -3.86 -7.78 -4.84
CA SER A 546 -4.06 -8.77 -3.79
C SER A 546 -4.70 -10.06 -4.34
N ALA A 547 -5.75 -9.93 -5.16
CA ALA A 547 -6.38 -11.06 -5.85
C ALA A 547 -5.44 -11.74 -6.85
N ALA A 548 -4.66 -10.96 -7.61
CA ALA A 548 -3.64 -11.47 -8.52
C ALA A 548 -2.55 -12.28 -7.79
N MET A 549 -2.13 -11.85 -6.60
CA MET A 549 -1.15 -12.56 -5.76
C MET A 549 -1.71 -13.87 -5.19
N ILE A 550 -2.99 -13.91 -4.78
CA ILE A 550 -3.66 -15.17 -4.39
C ILE A 550 -3.67 -16.15 -5.57
N MET A 551 -4.06 -15.68 -6.76
CA MET A 551 -4.12 -16.53 -7.96
C MET A 551 -2.74 -16.98 -8.44
N TRP A 552 -1.74 -16.10 -8.45
CA TRP A 552 -0.35 -16.42 -8.81
C TRP A 552 0.26 -17.43 -7.83
N GLY A 553 0.13 -17.20 -6.52
CA GLY A 553 0.64 -18.10 -5.49
C GLY A 553 -0.05 -19.47 -5.52
N ALA A 554 -1.35 -19.51 -5.79
CA ALA A 554 -2.08 -20.76 -5.99
C ALA A 554 -1.66 -21.50 -7.28
N ALA A 555 -1.44 -20.79 -8.38
CA ALA A 555 -1.01 -21.37 -9.66
C ALA A 555 0.44 -21.88 -9.66
N THR A 556 1.33 -21.24 -8.91
CA THR A 556 2.77 -21.59 -8.82
C THR A 556 3.13 -22.46 -7.61
N GLY A 557 2.23 -22.58 -6.63
CA GLY A 557 2.50 -23.23 -5.33
C GLY A 557 3.27 -22.35 -4.34
N ASP A 558 3.46 -21.06 -4.63
CA ASP A 558 4.09 -20.10 -3.74
C ASP A 558 3.11 -19.64 -2.65
N THR A 559 3.09 -20.35 -1.52
CA THR A 559 2.22 -20.01 -0.39
C THR A 559 2.60 -18.68 0.26
N SER A 560 3.86 -18.22 0.16
CA SER A 560 4.26 -16.94 0.73
C SER A 560 3.62 -15.77 -0.01
N VAL A 561 3.53 -15.83 -1.34
CA VAL A 561 2.80 -14.84 -2.15
C VAL A 561 1.29 -14.99 -1.99
N ARG A 562 0.78 -16.23 -1.97
CA ARG A 562 -0.66 -16.51 -1.77
C ARG A 562 -1.17 -15.92 -0.45
N ASP A 563 -0.47 -16.20 0.65
CA ASP A 563 -0.94 -15.87 2.01
C ASP A 563 -0.73 -14.39 2.34
N LEU A 564 0.28 -13.75 1.72
CA LEU A 564 0.33 -12.29 1.67
C LEU A 564 -0.85 -11.70 0.90
N GLY A 565 -1.19 -12.24 -0.28
CA GLY A 565 -2.39 -11.80 -1.03
C GLY A 565 -3.69 -11.92 -0.23
N VAL A 566 -3.84 -12.98 0.58
CA VAL A 566 -4.97 -13.12 1.54
C VAL A 566 -4.90 -12.07 2.65
N TYR A 567 -3.73 -11.79 3.22
CA TYR A 567 -3.55 -10.73 4.23
C TYR A 567 -3.96 -9.35 3.71
N LEU A 568 -3.44 -8.97 2.54
CA LEU A 568 -3.72 -7.68 1.90
C LEU A 568 -5.22 -7.55 1.57
N LEU A 569 -5.79 -8.51 0.83
CA LEU A 569 -7.20 -8.49 0.42
C LEU A 569 -8.15 -8.38 1.63
N THR A 570 -7.95 -9.22 2.65
CA THR A 570 -8.88 -9.27 3.78
C THR A 570 -8.78 -8.01 4.64
N THR A 571 -7.57 -7.47 4.83
CA THR A 571 -7.37 -6.21 5.58
C THR A 571 -7.94 -5.02 4.81
N GLU A 572 -7.57 -4.87 3.53
CA GLU A 572 -8.00 -3.73 2.72
C GLU A 572 -9.52 -3.76 2.50
N SER A 573 -10.15 -4.93 2.31
CA SER A 573 -11.61 -5.02 2.13
C SER A 573 -12.44 -4.49 3.31
N GLU A 574 -11.97 -4.58 4.56
CA GLU A 574 -12.62 -3.88 5.67
C GLU A 574 -12.36 -2.38 5.59
N THR A 575 -11.14 -1.93 5.32
CA THR A 575 -10.85 -0.49 5.20
C THR A 575 -11.62 0.18 4.06
N ILE A 576 -11.90 -0.52 2.96
CA ILE A 576 -12.78 -0.08 1.88
C ILE A 576 -14.20 0.10 2.41
N ARG A 577 -14.74 -0.92 3.09
CA ARG A 577 -16.06 -0.87 3.73
C ARG A 577 -16.17 0.27 4.75
N GLN A 578 -15.11 0.55 5.51
CA GLN A 578 -15.07 1.59 6.54
C GLN A 578 -14.87 2.99 5.98
N TYR A 579 -13.91 3.18 5.08
CA TYR A 579 -13.32 4.49 4.77
C TYR A 579 -13.65 4.99 3.37
N TRP A 580 -14.02 4.11 2.43
CA TRP A 580 -14.53 4.51 1.12
C TRP A 580 -16.07 4.53 1.08
N PHE A 581 -16.76 3.59 1.74
CA PHE A 581 -18.22 3.44 1.65
C PHE A 581 -19.00 3.71 2.94
N ASP A 582 -18.32 4.07 4.03
CA ASP A 582 -18.85 4.20 5.41
C ASP A 582 -20.01 3.22 5.69
N GLY A 583 -19.70 1.92 5.63
CA GLY A 583 -20.66 0.82 5.63
C GLY A 583 -21.57 0.82 6.86
N ASP A 584 -21.03 1.21 8.01
CA ASP A 584 -21.76 1.34 9.27
C ASP A 584 -22.41 2.74 9.46
N GLN A 585 -22.03 3.77 8.69
CA GLN A 585 -22.38 5.20 8.85
C GLN A 585 -21.86 5.78 10.19
N GLU A 586 -20.58 5.57 10.45
CA GLU A 586 -19.89 5.80 11.73
C GLU A 586 -18.46 6.37 11.53
N VAL A 587 -18.12 6.84 10.32
CA VAL A 587 -16.79 7.38 9.96
C VAL A 587 -16.86 8.81 9.42
N PHE A 588 -17.81 9.11 8.52
CA PHE A 588 -17.88 10.43 7.88
C PHE A 588 -18.50 11.49 8.80
N PRO A 589 -17.96 12.72 8.87
CA PRO A 589 -18.36 13.71 9.86
C PRO A 589 -19.70 14.38 9.51
N GLU A 590 -20.44 14.82 10.54
CA GLU A 590 -21.68 15.58 10.36
C GLU A 590 -21.44 16.83 9.50
N GLY A 591 -22.23 16.97 8.43
CA GLY A 591 -22.11 18.06 7.46
C GLY A 591 -21.28 17.73 6.22
N PHE A 592 -20.57 16.60 6.17
CA PHE A 592 -20.12 16.04 4.90
C PHE A 592 -21.34 15.49 4.15
N GLY A 593 -21.53 15.93 2.90
CA GLY A 593 -22.78 15.68 2.17
C GLY A 593 -22.93 14.30 1.55
N HIS A 594 -21.88 13.47 1.64
CA HIS A 594 -21.74 12.24 0.86
C HIS A 594 -21.64 10.97 1.71
N GLN A 595 -22.04 9.85 1.11
CA GLN A 595 -22.03 8.50 1.70
C GLN A 595 -20.96 7.59 1.06
N THR A 596 -20.16 8.11 0.13
CA THR A 596 -18.98 7.45 -0.43
C THR A 596 -17.85 8.47 -0.63
N LEU A 597 -16.63 7.97 -0.82
CA LEU A 597 -15.49 8.72 -1.35
C LEU A 597 -15.04 8.15 -2.69
N GLY A 598 -14.47 9.01 -3.54
CA GLY A 598 -13.62 8.58 -4.65
C GLY A 598 -12.15 8.48 -4.23
N MET A 599 -11.72 9.31 -3.27
CA MET A 599 -10.36 9.32 -2.72
C MET A 599 -10.35 9.37 -1.20
N VAL A 600 -9.54 8.51 -0.58
CA VAL A 600 -9.16 8.62 0.83
C VAL A 600 -7.84 9.38 0.95
N TRP A 601 -7.78 10.34 1.87
CA TRP A 601 -6.57 11.09 2.22
C TRP A 601 -6.14 10.74 3.64
N SER A 602 -4.87 10.91 4.03
CA SER A 602 -4.50 10.64 5.43
C SER A 602 -5.24 11.55 6.40
N ASN A 603 -5.41 12.84 6.09
CA ASN A 603 -6.15 13.77 6.94
C ASN A 603 -7.69 13.68 6.85
N GLY A 604 -8.26 12.86 5.97
CA GLY A 604 -9.66 13.04 5.58
C GLY A 604 -10.11 12.18 4.41
N GLY A 605 -11.01 12.73 3.60
CA GLY A 605 -11.63 12.04 2.48
C GLY A 605 -12.28 13.00 1.48
N ALA A 606 -12.28 12.63 0.20
CA ALA A 606 -12.86 13.42 -0.89
C ALA A 606 -13.80 12.63 -1.83
N TYR A 607 -14.97 13.22 -2.10
CA TYR A 607 -15.87 12.91 -3.20
C TYR A 607 -15.34 13.57 -4.49
N SER A 608 -14.25 13.01 -5.02
CA SER A 608 -13.50 13.52 -6.16
C SER A 608 -12.77 12.37 -6.85
N THR A 609 -12.30 12.62 -8.07
CA THR A 609 -11.18 11.88 -8.67
C THR A 609 -10.01 12.84 -8.95
N TRP A 610 -8.93 12.34 -9.55
CA TRP A 610 -7.84 13.13 -10.11
C TRP A 610 -8.15 13.86 -11.43
N TRP A 611 -9.16 13.44 -12.21
CA TRP A 611 -9.39 13.99 -13.57
C TRP A 611 -10.80 14.54 -13.82
N THR A 612 -11.80 14.12 -13.06
CA THR A 612 -13.23 14.38 -13.30
C THR A 612 -14.00 14.70 -12.00
N ALA A 613 -15.14 15.35 -12.16
CA ALA A 613 -16.14 15.55 -11.11
C ALA A 613 -17.47 14.82 -11.43
N ASN A 614 -17.45 13.88 -12.37
CA ASN A 614 -18.60 13.05 -12.74
C ASN A 614 -18.93 12.06 -11.61
N PRO A 615 -20.16 12.04 -11.05
CA PRO A 615 -20.58 11.07 -10.04
C PRO A 615 -20.40 9.61 -10.49
N GLU A 616 -20.61 9.32 -11.77
CA GLU A 616 -20.51 7.96 -12.31
C GLU A 616 -19.07 7.43 -12.21
N GLU A 617 -18.09 8.28 -12.54
CA GLU A 617 -16.66 7.98 -12.46
C GLU A 617 -16.16 7.99 -11.00
N ILE A 618 -16.60 8.94 -10.16
CA ILE A 618 -16.26 9.02 -8.71
C ILE A 618 -16.68 7.75 -7.96
N HIS A 619 -17.79 7.14 -8.34
CA HIS A 619 -18.26 5.89 -7.75
C HIS A 619 -17.59 4.68 -8.42
N GLY A 620 -17.50 4.65 -9.75
CA GLY A 620 -16.96 3.52 -10.50
C GLY A 620 -15.46 3.26 -10.29
N ILE A 621 -14.67 4.29 -9.95
CA ILE A 621 -13.21 4.13 -9.74
C ILE A 621 -12.86 3.25 -8.53
N ASN A 622 -13.79 3.06 -7.58
CA ASN A 622 -13.64 2.13 -6.44
C ASN A 622 -14.40 0.80 -6.63
N VAL A 623 -14.82 0.53 -7.86
CA VAL A 623 -15.40 -0.75 -8.29
C VAL A 623 -14.47 -1.44 -9.30
N LEU A 624 -13.96 -0.68 -10.28
CA LEU A 624 -13.15 -1.19 -11.38
C LEU A 624 -11.70 -1.51 -10.94
N PRO A 625 -11.04 -2.53 -11.53
CA PRO A 625 -11.58 -3.51 -12.46
C PRO A 625 -12.54 -4.49 -11.74
N VAL A 626 -13.69 -4.78 -12.35
CA VAL A 626 -14.57 -5.84 -11.86
C VAL A 626 -13.91 -7.17 -12.17
N THR A 627 -13.65 -7.97 -11.14
CA THR A 627 -13.01 -9.28 -11.25
C THR A 627 -13.60 -10.24 -10.22
N GLY A 628 -13.21 -11.51 -10.25
CA GLY A 628 -13.48 -12.43 -9.13
C GLY A 628 -12.76 -12.09 -7.81
N GLY A 629 -11.96 -11.00 -7.74
CA GLY A 629 -11.49 -10.39 -6.49
C GLY A 629 -12.46 -9.34 -5.92
N SER A 630 -13.35 -8.77 -6.74
CA SER A 630 -14.33 -7.75 -6.34
C SER A 630 -15.49 -8.32 -5.50
N LEU A 631 -15.53 -9.65 -5.27
CA LEU A 631 -16.54 -10.34 -4.47
C LEU A 631 -16.63 -9.84 -3.02
N HIS A 632 -15.53 -9.30 -2.47
CA HIS A 632 -15.48 -8.74 -1.12
C HIS A 632 -16.47 -7.57 -0.91
N LEU A 633 -16.80 -6.82 -1.96
CA LEU A 633 -17.75 -5.69 -1.90
C LEU A 633 -19.15 -6.16 -1.46
N ALA A 634 -19.54 -7.39 -1.82
CA ALA A 634 -20.83 -7.99 -1.45
C ALA A 634 -21.02 -8.25 0.05
N ARG A 635 -19.97 -8.03 0.86
CA ARG A 635 -20.02 -8.10 2.33
C ARG A 635 -20.92 -7.02 2.95
N ASP A 636 -21.16 -5.91 2.24
CA ASP A 636 -22.08 -4.84 2.67
C ASP A 636 -22.98 -4.36 1.52
N LYS A 637 -23.97 -5.19 1.19
CA LYS A 637 -24.95 -4.90 0.13
C LYS A 637 -25.75 -3.62 0.39
N ALA A 638 -25.93 -3.25 1.67
CA ALA A 638 -26.58 -2.00 2.05
C ALA A 638 -25.70 -0.77 1.78
N ALA A 639 -24.37 -0.89 1.82
CA ALA A 639 -23.46 0.16 1.37
C ALA A 639 -23.47 0.32 -0.16
N ILE A 640 -23.51 -0.79 -0.91
CA ILE A 640 -23.68 -0.78 -2.39
C ILE A 640 -24.96 -0.04 -2.77
N ASP A 641 -26.09 -0.38 -2.14
CA ASP A 641 -27.39 0.24 -2.44
C ASP A 641 -27.41 1.74 -2.09
N ARG A 642 -26.74 2.17 -1.01
CA ARG A 642 -26.57 3.60 -0.66
C ARG A 642 -25.70 4.33 -1.69
N ASN A 643 -24.54 3.77 -2.03
CA ASN A 643 -23.60 4.33 -2.99
C ASN A 643 -24.28 4.55 -4.36
N LEU A 644 -25.00 3.54 -4.88
CA LEU A 644 -25.72 3.68 -6.15
C LEU A 644 -26.87 4.70 -6.08
N ALA A 645 -27.62 4.76 -4.97
CA ALA A 645 -28.67 5.75 -4.76
C ALA A 645 -28.13 7.18 -4.59
N GLU A 646 -26.88 7.35 -4.15
CA GLU A 646 -26.17 8.62 -4.19
C GLU A 646 -25.72 8.99 -5.62
N MET A 647 -25.12 8.05 -6.35
CA MET A 647 -24.70 8.30 -7.74
C MET A 647 -25.88 8.77 -8.61
N GLU A 648 -27.03 8.08 -8.57
CA GLU A 648 -28.22 8.48 -9.32
C GLU A 648 -28.77 9.86 -8.88
N ARG A 649 -28.54 10.26 -7.62
CA ARG A 649 -28.98 11.54 -7.05
C ARG A 649 -28.09 12.70 -7.51
N GLU A 650 -26.77 12.55 -7.42
CA GLU A 650 -25.82 13.59 -7.81
C GLU A 650 -25.72 13.73 -9.34
N ASN A 651 -25.90 12.64 -10.09
CA ASN A 651 -26.00 12.67 -11.55
C ASN A 651 -27.36 13.20 -12.06
N GLY A 652 -28.37 13.27 -11.18
CA GLY A 652 -29.73 13.71 -11.52
C GLY A 652 -30.56 12.68 -12.32
N GLY A 653 -30.12 11.43 -12.36
CA GLY A 653 -30.77 10.32 -13.06
C GLY A 653 -29.88 9.06 -13.14
N PRO A 654 -30.38 7.98 -13.77
CA PRO A 654 -29.62 6.76 -13.98
C PRO A 654 -28.38 6.96 -14.85
N ALA A 655 -27.35 6.15 -14.60
CA ALA A 655 -26.05 6.16 -15.26
C ALA A 655 -26.10 6.26 -16.80
N GLN A 656 -25.24 7.10 -17.37
CA GLN A 656 -25.00 7.29 -18.80
C GLN A 656 -23.57 6.93 -19.25
N GLU A 657 -22.60 6.86 -18.33
CA GLU A 657 -21.17 6.57 -18.55
C GLU A 657 -20.70 5.48 -17.56
N TRP A 658 -19.83 4.54 -17.97
CA TRP A 658 -19.44 3.36 -17.15
C TRP A 658 -20.62 2.58 -16.55
N ARG A 659 -21.77 2.59 -17.22
CA ARG A 659 -23.05 1.99 -16.75
C ARG A 659 -22.86 0.53 -16.39
N GLU A 660 -22.06 -0.17 -17.20
CA GLU A 660 -21.66 -1.55 -17.05
C GLU A 660 -20.97 -1.81 -15.71
N ILE A 661 -19.96 -1.02 -15.33
CA ILE A 661 -19.26 -1.11 -14.03
C ILE A 661 -20.27 -0.93 -12.89
N LEU A 662 -21.20 0.02 -13.05
CA LEU A 662 -22.24 0.32 -12.06
C LEU A 662 -23.34 -0.77 -12.01
N TRP A 663 -23.63 -1.47 -13.13
CA TRP A 663 -24.50 -2.65 -13.15
C TRP A 663 -23.82 -3.87 -12.52
N GLU A 664 -22.53 -4.05 -12.77
CA GLU A 664 -21.73 -5.13 -12.20
C GLU A 664 -21.57 -4.98 -10.69
N PHE A 665 -21.36 -3.75 -10.20
CA PHE A 665 -21.44 -3.40 -8.79
C PHE A 665 -22.84 -3.68 -8.21
N ARG A 666 -23.89 -3.22 -8.90
CA ARG A 666 -25.28 -3.48 -8.50
C ARG A 666 -25.58 -4.98 -8.43
N ALA A 667 -24.97 -5.82 -9.27
CA ALA A 667 -25.18 -7.26 -9.24
C ALA A 667 -24.63 -7.94 -7.96
N LEU A 668 -23.79 -7.25 -7.18
CA LEU A 668 -23.31 -7.73 -5.88
C LEU A 668 -24.32 -7.45 -4.74
N SER A 669 -25.31 -6.57 -4.92
CA SER A 669 -26.45 -6.39 -4.01
C SER A 669 -27.78 -6.92 -4.58
N ASP A 670 -28.18 -6.44 -5.77
CA ASP A 670 -29.38 -6.80 -6.50
C ASP A 670 -29.07 -7.27 -7.95
N PRO A 671 -28.75 -8.57 -8.13
CA PRO A 671 -28.57 -9.18 -9.45
C PRO A 671 -29.79 -9.08 -10.38
N ALA A 672 -31.00 -8.93 -9.84
CA ALA A 672 -32.21 -8.91 -10.65
C ALA A 672 -32.40 -7.54 -11.31
N ALA A 673 -32.21 -6.44 -10.57
CA ALA A 673 -32.23 -5.10 -11.15
C ALA A 673 -31.01 -4.82 -12.03
N ALA A 674 -29.82 -5.35 -11.68
CA ALA A 674 -28.64 -5.27 -12.54
C ALA A 674 -28.89 -5.93 -13.91
N LYS A 675 -29.45 -7.15 -13.92
CA LYS A 675 -29.86 -7.79 -15.18
C LYS A 675 -30.97 -7.03 -15.90
N GLN A 676 -31.94 -6.46 -15.19
CA GLN A 676 -32.99 -5.66 -15.81
C GLN A 676 -32.44 -4.43 -16.55
N ALA A 677 -31.40 -3.77 -16.02
CA ALA A 677 -30.72 -2.66 -16.68
C ALA A 677 -29.96 -3.14 -17.93
N TYR A 678 -29.12 -4.16 -17.79
CA TYR A 678 -28.36 -4.77 -18.90
C TYR A 678 -29.25 -5.27 -20.05
N ASP A 679 -30.37 -5.94 -19.73
CA ASP A 679 -31.32 -6.46 -20.73
C ASP A 679 -32.09 -5.33 -21.45
N ALA A 680 -32.15 -4.13 -20.87
CA ALA A 680 -32.87 -2.98 -21.42
C ALA A 680 -31.98 -2.02 -22.24
N ASP A 681 -30.66 -2.03 -22.04
CA ASP A 681 -29.74 -1.15 -22.77
C ASP A 681 -29.47 -1.66 -24.21
N PRO A 682 -29.53 -0.77 -25.22
CA PRO A 682 -29.30 -1.14 -26.62
C PRO A 682 -27.82 -1.44 -26.93
N ARG A 683 -26.88 -1.06 -26.04
CA ARG A 683 -25.43 -1.32 -26.12
C ARG A 683 -24.78 -0.72 -27.37
N GLU A 684 -25.19 0.51 -27.70
CA GLU A 684 -24.65 1.31 -28.81
C GLU A 684 -23.40 2.12 -28.40
N TYR A 685 -22.51 1.52 -27.59
CA TYR A 685 -21.28 2.14 -27.09
C TYR A 685 -20.20 1.11 -26.73
N GLU A 686 -18.95 1.56 -26.59
CA GLU A 686 -17.81 0.77 -26.11
C GLU A 686 -17.72 0.85 -24.57
N PRO A 687 -17.54 -0.27 -23.84
CA PRO A 687 -17.30 -0.27 -22.40
C PRO A 687 -16.07 0.53 -21.93
N GLU A 688 -15.92 0.69 -20.62
CA GLU A 688 -14.65 1.03 -19.96
C GLU A 688 -13.47 0.26 -20.58
N ALA A 689 -12.32 0.90 -20.76
CA ALA A 689 -11.21 0.38 -21.54
C ALA A 689 -10.61 -0.93 -20.99
N GLY A 690 -10.71 -1.16 -19.68
CA GLY A 690 -10.32 -2.41 -19.02
C GLY A 690 -11.39 -3.52 -19.06
N GLU A 691 -12.56 -3.26 -19.64
CA GLU A 691 -13.76 -4.08 -19.56
C GLU A 691 -14.27 -4.51 -20.96
N SER A 692 -15.27 -5.39 -21.05
CA SER A 692 -15.74 -5.97 -22.31
C SER A 692 -17.15 -6.55 -22.26
N TRP A 693 -17.89 -6.49 -23.38
CA TRP A 693 -19.22 -7.10 -23.48
C TRP A 693 -19.26 -8.60 -23.19
N ALA A 694 -18.14 -9.31 -23.33
CA ALA A 694 -18.01 -10.72 -22.95
C ALA A 694 -18.05 -10.91 -21.42
N HIS A 695 -17.24 -10.16 -20.67
CA HIS A 695 -17.19 -10.29 -19.21
C HIS A 695 -18.48 -9.72 -18.56
N ILE A 696 -18.95 -8.54 -18.97
CA ILE A 696 -20.24 -7.97 -18.52
C ILE A 696 -21.41 -8.96 -18.74
N HIS A 697 -21.49 -9.56 -19.93
CA HIS A 697 -22.53 -10.56 -20.23
C HIS A 697 -22.46 -11.75 -19.29
N HIS A 698 -21.26 -12.25 -19.01
CA HIS A 698 -21.04 -13.37 -18.10
C HIS A 698 -21.37 -13.00 -16.64
N TRP A 699 -20.81 -11.91 -16.11
CA TRP A 699 -20.99 -11.45 -14.73
C TRP A 699 -22.47 -11.28 -14.38
N ILE A 700 -23.17 -10.45 -15.16
CA ILE A 700 -24.58 -10.12 -14.94
C ILE A 700 -25.48 -11.36 -15.03
N ASN A 701 -25.26 -12.25 -16.01
CA ASN A 701 -26.15 -13.41 -16.20
C ASN A 701 -25.82 -14.58 -15.26
N THR A 702 -24.57 -14.73 -14.81
CA THR A 702 -24.22 -15.67 -13.75
C THR A 702 -24.77 -15.22 -12.41
N LEU A 703 -24.55 -13.97 -11.97
CA LEU A 703 -25.11 -13.47 -10.69
C LEU A 703 -26.64 -13.41 -10.71
N ALA A 704 -27.27 -13.08 -11.83
CA ALA A 704 -28.72 -13.19 -11.97
C ALA A 704 -29.23 -14.65 -11.86
N THR A 705 -28.36 -15.64 -12.05
CA THR A 705 -28.69 -17.07 -11.92
C THR A 705 -28.42 -17.59 -10.51
N THR A 706 -27.20 -17.42 -9.98
CA THR A 706 -26.74 -17.88 -8.65
C THR A 706 -27.22 -17.02 -7.49
N GLY A 707 -27.60 -15.78 -7.77
CA GLY A 707 -27.70 -14.71 -6.77
C GLY A 707 -26.34 -14.08 -6.47
N ALA A 708 -26.37 -13.03 -5.65
CA ALA A 708 -25.18 -12.32 -5.19
C ALA A 708 -24.32 -13.18 -4.24
N PRO A 709 -23.03 -12.86 -4.04
CA PRO A 709 -22.17 -13.60 -3.13
C PRO A 709 -22.71 -13.67 -1.70
N ASP A 710 -22.44 -14.77 -1.01
CA ASP A 710 -22.78 -14.99 0.41
C ASP A 710 -21.51 -15.07 1.24
N THR A 711 -21.02 -13.91 1.66
CA THR A 711 -19.79 -13.78 2.48
C THR A 711 -19.99 -14.22 3.93
N SER A 712 -21.12 -14.87 4.29
CA SER A 712 -21.31 -15.50 5.60
C SER A 712 -20.77 -16.94 5.67
N VAL A 713 -20.36 -17.50 4.54
CA VAL A 713 -19.76 -18.84 4.43
C VAL A 713 -18.32 -18.72 3.93
N THR A 714 -17.36 -19.16 4.73
CA THR A 714 -15.95 -19.26 4.37
C THR A 714 -15.63 -20.67 3.85
N ALA A 715 -14.42 -20.87 3.32
CA ALA A 715 -13.98 -22.14 2.77
C ALA A 715 -12.52 -22.46 3.15
N ASP A 716 -12.15 -23.75 3.09
CA ASP A 716 -10.78 -24.23 3.32
C ASP A 716 -9.77 -23.93 2.19
N SER A 717 -10.16 -23.06 1.25
CA SER A 717 -9.37 -22.58 0.14
C SER A 717 -9.64 -21.10 -0.13
N PRO A 718 -8.60 -20.27 -0.39
CA PRO A 718 -8.77 -18.86 -0.73
C PRO A 718 -9.22 -18.67 -2.18
N THR A 719 -9.38 -19.76 -2.95
CA THR A 719 -9.85 -19.76 -4.34
C THR A 719 -11.25 -20.37 -4.48
N ALA A 720 -12.11 -20.12 -3.49
CA ALA A 720 -13.48 -20.58 -3.40
C ALA A 720 -14.43 -19.47 -2.87
N ALA A 721 -15.69 -19.50 -3.29
CA ALA A 721 -16.73 -18.55 -2.90
C ALA A 721 -18.13 -19.19 -2.93
N VAL A 722 -19.08 -18.58 -2.23
CA VAL A 722 -20.49 -18.99 -2.18
C VAL A 722 -21.37 -17.86 -2.70
N PHE A 723 -22.47 -18.21 -3.36
CA PHE A 723 -23.49 -17.30 -3.90
C PHE A 723 -24.87 -17.77 -3.43
N ALA A 724 -25.80 -16.86 -3.15
CA ALA A 724 -27.11 -17.20 -2.61
C ALA A 724 -28.29 -16.47 -3.28
N LYS A 725 -29.34 -17.23 -3.58
CA LYS A 725 -30.58 -16.75 -4.21
C LYS A 725 -31.81 -17.28 -3.49
N GLY A 726 -32.32 -16.49 -2.54
CA GLY A 726 -33.27 -16.99 -1.55
C GLY A 726 -32.58 -18.03 -0.67
N ASP A 727 -33.25 -19.14 -0.39
CA ASP A 727 -32.72 -20.22 0.47
C ASP A 727 -31.71 -21.15 -0.25
N THR A 728 -31.45 -20.95 -1.55
CA THR A 728 -30.57 -21.80 -2.37
C THR A 728 -29.16 -21.22 -2.47
N ARG A 729 -28.14 -22.03 -2.17
CA ARG A 729 -26.71 -21.67 -2.30
C ARG A 729 -26.07 -22.36 -3.50
N THR A 730 -25.23 -21.63 -4.22
CA THR A 730 -24.28 -22.16 -5.21
C THR A 730 -22.87 -22.03 -4.66
N TYR A 731 -22.16 -23.14 -4.56
CA TYR A 731 -20.78 -23.20 -4.06
C TYR A 731 -19.85 -23.32 -5.26
N ALA A 732 -18.76 -22.55 -5.30
CA ALA A 732 -17.83 -22.53 -6.41
C ALA A 732 -16.38 -22.51 -5.91
N ALA A 733 -15.49 -23.23 -6.60
CA ALA A 733 -14.06 -23.24 -6.29
C ALA A 733 -13.21 -23.52 -7.52
N HIS A 734 -11.97 -23.02 -7.52
CA HIS A 734 -10.95 -23.36 -8.51
C HIS A 734 -9.77 -24.09 -7.86
N ASN A 735 -9.37 -25.21 -8.46
CA ASN A 735 -8.22 -26.03 -8.06
C ASN A 735 -7.10 -25.86 -9.09
N TYR A 736 -6.03 -25.15 -8.70
CA TYR A 736 -4.85 -24.93 -9.53
C TYR A 736 -3.90 -26.16 -9.57
N GLY A 737 -4.08 -27.14 -8.68
CA GLY A 737 -3.18 -28.28 -8.51
C GLY A 737 -3.35 -29.40 -9.55
N ASP A 738 -2.35 -30.28 -9.62
CA ASP A 738 -2.31 -31.46 -10.49
C ASP A 738 -3.10 -32.68 -9.96
N SER A 739 -3.72 -32.58 -8.78
CA SER A 739 -4.60 -33.60 -8.20
C SER A 739 -5.97 -33.06 -7.89
N GLU A 740 -6.99 -33.92 -7.91
CA GLU A 740 -8.32 -33.62 -7.37
C GLU A 740 -8.24 -33.13 -5.91
N GLN A 741 -9.08 -32.16 -5.56
CA GLN A 741 -9.20 -31.58 -4.23
C GLN A 741 -10.65 -31.66 -3.77
N THR A 742 -10.86 -31.72 -2.45
CA THR A 742 -12.17 -31.46 -1.84
C THR A 742 -12.05 -30.15 -1.07
N VAL A 743 -12.92 -29.20 -1.38
CA VAL A 743 -13.06 -27.94 -0.64
C VAL A 743 -14.20 -28.08 0.35
N THR A 744 -13.96 -27.68 1.60
CA THR A 744 -14.92 -27.69 2.71
C THR A 744 -15.37 -26.27 3.02
N PHE A 745 -16.69 -26.07 3.12
CA PHE A 745 -17.29 -24.78 3.47
C PHE A 745 -17.71 -24.74 4.96
N SER A 746 -17.76 -23.55 5.56
CA SER A 746 -17.99 -23.39 7.01
C SER A 746 -19.40 -23.78 7.49
N ASP A 747 -20.37 -23.93 6.57
CA ASP A 747 -21.69 -24.52 6.84
C ASP A 747 -21.72 -26.06 6.73
N GLY A 748 -20.60 -26.68 6.34
CA GLY A 748 -20.43 -28.13 6.22
C GLY A 748 -20.66 -28.69 4.83
N HIS A 749 -20.90 -27.86 3.81
CA HIS A 749 -20.91 -28.33 2.41
C HIS A 749 -19.50 -28.77 1.96
N THR A 750 -19.41 -29.71 1.02
CA THR A 750 -18.13 -30.15 0.43
C THR A 750 -18.21 -30.29 -1.07
N LEU A 751 -17.30 -29.62 -1.78
CA LEU A 751 -17.22 -29.60 -3.24
C LEU A 751 -15.94 -30.29 -3.72
N THR A 752 -16.07 -31.34 -4.54
CA THR A 752 -14.92 -31.98 -5.19
C THR A 752 -14.56 -31.26 -6.49
N VAL A 753 -13.32 -30.76 -6.57
CA VAL A 753 -12.79 -29.94 -7.67
C VAL A 753 -11.70 -30.71 -8.43
N PRO A 754 -11.92 -31.09 -9.70
CA PRO A 754 -10.90 -31.76 -10.51
C PRO A 754 -9.63 -30.89 -10.71
N PRO A 755 -8.47 -31.49 -11.00
CA PRO A 755 -7.22 -30.75 -11.18
C PRO A 755 -7.29 -29.73 -12.33
N LYS A 756 -6.69 -28.55 -12.12
CA LYS A 756 -6.62 -27.43 -13.08
C LYS A 756 -7.98 -27.02 -13.64
N SER A 757 -9.01 -27.00 -12.79
CA SER A 757 -10.39 -26.70 -13.19
C SER A 757 -11.15 -25.89 -12.13
N SER A 758 -12.20 -25.19 -12.58
CA SER A 758 -13.26 -24.71 -11.70
C SER A 758 -14.35 -25.78 -11.59
N ALA A 759 -14.92 -25.95 -10.40
CA ALA A 759 -16.15 -26.70 -10.18
C ALA A 759 -17.16 -25.86 -9.41
N SER A 760 -18.44 -26.20 -9.55
CA SER A 760 -19.51 -25.62 -8.76
C SER A 760 -20.75 -26.51 -8.74
N ASP A 761 -21.45 -26.54 -7.62
CA ASP A 761 -22.74 -27.20 -7.46
C ASP A 761 -23.72 -26.35 -6.63
N THR A 762 -24.92 -26.89 -6.38
CA THR A 762 -26.02 -26.18 -5.73
C THR A 762 -26.61 -27.05 -4.63
N GLY A 763 -26.74 -26.48 -3.42
CA GLY A 763 -27.31 -27.12 -2.23
C GLY A 763 -28.80 -26.88 -2.06
#